data_AF-A0A536YUT0-F1
#
_entry.id   AF-A0A536YUT0-F1
#
_cell.length_a   1.000
_cell.length_b   1.000
_cell.length_c   1.000
_cell.angle_alpha   90.00
_cell.angle_beta   90.00
_cell.angle_gamma   90.00
#
_symmetry.space_group_name_H-M   'P 1'
#
loop_
_entity.id
_entity.type
_entity.pdbx_description
1 polymer ?
#
loop_
_entity_poly.entity_id
_entity_poly.type
_entity_poly.pdbx_seq_one_letter_code
_entity_poly.pdbx_strand_id
1 'polypeptide(L)'
;MTSSRGDKIALVGHLQTKSRSPMRMSRLCAVLAVTVGAPLVYAEFAIGAALPENCCSPAGEDWPYTTGNLGGWGYTSLTQINKKNIEQLGPAWVTHVSAEPVTTPVPGPGNNATAQQTIPIVVDGVMYLDTPSGGVIALDGATGAVKWKWQPSVAANGFGGNSQHRGVSVGEGKVFTTAAGNRVVALDKDTGAIVWAVQPTAPGGATLGAIAKVRTTYYDGLVYQGTNDSSRGSVFALRASDGALVWHFFSTYPHGSVFTDVNGNTFDAGDTWTTEVTPNDTPNNCYLTGGATAWQHPTIDPELGLLYQVFGNVRSCNGSQNGQNRPGDNLFGSSAVALDLKTGAYKWHFQAVRHDIWDMDNALPPALADVMIGGQLKKVLFYGSKSGFQFTLDRTNGRPALPIEYRAVPADIRNAPALTQPFPLQEPHMPQCVALQNLGSDVPGLQNRMVPNWNGYQAEPDPASPGQLKLVLRTPNYLTPTEPFLVGPPRLGCMYDGSYDGFVQMSMTGQNGGNDMTNTSISPRLNLRYVGLSYSPVGHPLQQGGNGLRQIGGYQTGAILAVDNSTGKVVWYKALKFDLSRQHNPLVTATDLLFHTQMDGWLVGRDAATGDELWRFQMGAPSQAGTISYEINDEQYIATTNMAGSQPYSQGGNGDAVWAFKLGGTAKYHTGPRSNPVYVSGSQEAPAPLPIANWRRPVDNTAPGIVPPNEIWMARSNGNANSTPDSTATSSMVPSVRTVPVGTTVTFRNPGVETFPNSPNLKEHCATQFFEGLFNFRLQPGETAQYTFNREGEYFYNDCTDPRPVGKVIVTAIPESVPGALEIDTLDFRAERFTDVKGPIIAMFRVPAGYTFDGDVKLTAPLTTQTFPAEEAEMIANGKKLKITFDKGLIDNNVPAGDAVPLTVSANFMHDGVQKKLTSTTNVRVLK
;
A
#
# COMPACT_ATOMS: atom_id res chain seq x y z
N MET A 1 -47.76 -25.70 -39.19
CA MET A 1 -47.87 -25.09 -40.53
C MET A 1 -46.46 -24.60 -40.88
N THR A 2 -45.71 -25.10 -41.88
CA THR A 2 -45.91 -25.11 -43.37
C THR A 2 -45.94 -23.70 -43.96
N SER A 3 -45.14 -23.28 -44.96
CA SER A 3 -43.96 -23.84 -45.70
C SER A 3 -43.17 -22.64 -46.33
N SER A 4 -42.16 -22.67 -47.21
CA SER A 4 -41.43 -23.64 -48.08
C SER A 4 -40.01 -23.03 -48.37
N ARG A 5 -38.89 -23.78 -48.42
CA ARG A 5 -38.24 -24.65 -49.46
C ARG A 5 -37.61 -23.97 -50.69
N GLY A 6 -36.46 -24.51 -51.11
CA GLY A 6 -35.60 -24.11 -52.26
C GLY A 6 -34.12 -24.05 -51.83
N ASP A 7 -33.32 -25.14 -51.77
CA ASP A 7 -32.87 -26.06 -52.83
C ASP A 7 -32.36 -25.32 -54.10
N LYS A 8 -31.19 -25.60 -54.70
CA LYS A 8 -30.01 -26.45 -54.39
C LYS A 8 -28.97 -26.25 -55.54
N ILE A 9 -27.70 -26.67 -55.34
CA ILE A 9 -26.78 -27.35 -56.31
C ILE A 9 -25.30 -27.00 -56.00
N ALA A 10 -24.42 -27.99 -56.15
CA ALA A 10 -22.96 -27.86 -56.14
C ALA A 10 -22.37 -28.69 -57.29
N LEU A 11 -21.15 -28.36 -57.74
CA LEU A 11 -20.38 -29.21 -58.65
C LEU A 11 -18.87 -28.94 -58.51
N VAL A 12 -18.05 -29.87 -59.02
CA VAL A 12 -16.64 -30.07 -58.66
C VAL A 12 -15.73 -29.82 -59.86
N GLY A 13 -14.52 -29.27 -59.63
CA GLY A 13 -13.49 -29.12 -60.66
C GLY A 13 -12.07 -29.21 -60.08
N HIS A 14 -11.39 -30.33 -60.29
CA HIS A 14 -9.98 -30.54 -59.98
C HIS A 14 -9.19 -30.54 -61.29
N LEU A 15 -8.00 -29.93 -61.35
CA LEU A 15 -6.94 -30.28 -62.29
C LEU A 15 -5.56 -29.74 -61.84
N GLN A 16 -4.48 -30.26 -62.41
CA GLN A 16 -3.20 -30.40 -61.72
C GLN A 16 -1.99 -30.39 -62.69
N THR A 17 -0.77 -30.16 -62.17
CA THR A 17 0.55 -30.29 -62.84
C THR A 17 0.87 -29.18 -63.87
N LYS A 18 2.12 -28.82 -64.23
CA LYS A 18 3.49 -29.43 -64.10
C LYS A 18 4.49 -28.32 -63.68
N SER A 19 5.58 -28.51 -62.94
CA SER A 19 6.67 -29.53 -62.97
C SER A 19 7.66 -29.41 -64.13
N ARG A 20 8.91 -28.98 -63.84
CA ARG A 20 10.15 -29.75 -64.06
C ARG A 20 11.39 -29.06 -63.46
N SER A 21 12.50 -29.81 -63.34
CA SER A 21 13.69 -29.47 -62.53
C SER A 21 15.01 -29.56 -63.35
N PRO A 22 16.16 -30.12 -62.89
CA PRO A 22 17.30 -29.32 -62.39
C PRO A 22 18.71 -29.70 -62.96
N MET A 23 19.74 -28.87 -62.70
CA MET A 23 21.19 -29.21 -62.71
C MET A 23 21.95 -28.16 -61.87
N ARG A 24 22.95 -28.38 -60.97
CA ARG A 24 24.00 -29.39 -60.63
C ARG A 24 25.42 -29.20 -61.23
N MET A 25 26.35 -28.79 -60.33
CA MET A 25 27.76 -29.24 -60.14
C MET A 25 28.90 -28.92 -61.15
N SER A 26 29.83 -28.04 -60.74
CA SER A 26 31.32 -28.20 -60.82
C SER A 26 32.01 -26.99 -60.15
N ARG A 27 32.82 -27.08 -59.07
CA ARG A 27 34.18 -27.67 -58.85
C ARG A 27 35.40 -26.79 -59.27
N LEU A 28 36.01 -26.17 -58.24
CA LEU A 28 37.46 -26.02 -57.95
C LEU A 28 38.38 -25.00 -58.69
N CYS A 29 39.47 -24.65 -57.97
CA CYS A 29 40.78 -24.13 -58.39
C CYS A 29 41.00 -22.61 -58.67
N ALA A 30 41.01 -21.87 -57.57
CA ALA A 30 41.89 -20.75 -57.18
C ALA A 30 43.10 -20.29 -58.04
N VAL A 31 43.31 -18.97 -58.04
CA VAL A 31 44.62 -18.28 -58.00
C VAL A 31 44.51 -17.09 -57.01
N LEU A 32 45.58 -16.75 -56.27
CA LEU A 32 45.61 -15.61 -55.33
C LEU A 32 45.97 -14.28 -56.02
N ALA A 33 45.35 -13.18 -55.59
CA ALA A 33 45.82 -11.82 -55.84
C ALA A 33 45.57 -10.91 -54.61
N VAL A 34 46.68 -10.60 -53.93
CA VAL A 34 46.86 -9.87 -52.66
C VAL A 34 46.01 -8.58 -52.49
N THR A 35 45.20 -8.59 -51.42
CA THR A 35 44.69 -7.49 -50.57
C THR A 35 44.87 -6.02 -50.99
N VAL A 36 43.74 -5.29 -50.98
CA VAL A 36 43.60 -4.05 -50.18
C VAL A 36 42.33 -4.19 -49.34
N GLY A 37 42.45 -4.14 -48.01
CA GLY A 37 41.31 -4.29 -47.09
C GLY A 37 40.77 -2.94 -46.64
N ALA A 38 39.56 -2.60 -47.06
CA ALA A 38 38.76 -1.56 -46.40
C ALA A 38 37.70 -2.24 -45.52
N PRO A 39 37.56 -1.88 -44.23
CA PRO A 39 36.50 -2.44 -43.40
C PRO A 39 35.14 -1.90 -43.85
N LEU A 40 34.29 -2.78 -44.38
CA LEU A 40 32.87 -2.49 -44.54
C LEU A 40 32.23 -2.45 -43.15
N VAL A 41 32.15 -1.24 -42.59
CA VAL A 41 31.39 -0.98 -41.37
C VAL A 41 29.90 -1.14 -41.71
N TYR A 42 29.33 -2.29 -41.36
CA TYR A 42 27.90 -2.43 -41.23
C TYR A 42 27.46 -1.57 -40.04
N ALA A 43 26.97 -0.37 -40.33
CA ALA A 43 26.24 0.42 -39.36
C ALA A 43 24.86 -0.23 -39.17
N GLU A 44 24.75 -1.10 -38.17
CA GLU A 44 23.44 -1.51 -37.65
C GLU A 44 22.76 -0.27 -37.09
N PHE A 45 21.82 0.30 -37.85
CA PHE A 45 20.91 1.31 -37.34
C PHE A 45 20.02 0.63 -36.29
N ALA A 46 20.32 0.87 -35.02
CA ALA A 46 19.42 0.54 -33.93
C ALA A 46 18.07 1.23 -34.20
N ILE A 47 17.06 0.42 -34.53
CA ILE A 47 15.69 0.90 -34.70
C ILE A 47 15.17 1.20 -33.29
N GLY A 48 15.39 2.42 -32.82
CA GLY A 48 14.80 2.89 -31.57
C GLY A 48 13.27 2.78 -31.67
N ALA A 49 12.65 2.18 -30.66
CA ALA A 49 11.21 2.02 -30.61
C ALA A 49 10.50 3.37 -30.82
N ALA A 50 9.51 3.41 -31.70
CA ALA A 50 8.74 4.61 -31.97
C ALA A 50 8.02 5.06 -30.68
N LEU A 51 8.07 6.36 -30.38
CA LEU A 51 7.36 6.91 -29.22
C LEU A 51 5.85 6.71 -29.37
N PRO A 52 5.12 6.36 -28.30
CA PRO A 52 3.69 6.09 -28.38
C PRO A 52 2.91 7.38 -28.70
N GLU A 53 2.22 7.40 -29.84
CA GLU A 53 1.39 8.54 -30.28
C GLU A 53 0.09 8.73 -29.47
N ASN A 54 -0.21 7.82 -28.52
CA ASN A 54 -1.45 7.76 -27.76
C ASN A 54 -1.14 7.41 -26.29
N CYS A 55 -1.80 8.07 -25.33
CA CYS A 55 -1.72 7.76 -23.90
C CYS A 55 -1.98 6.27 -23.58
N CYS A 56 -2.90 5.70 -24.35
CA CYS A 56 -3.82 4.69 -23.90
C CYS A 56 -3.72 3.40 -24.75
N SER A 57 -2.55 3.17 -25.35
CA SER A 57 -2.14 1.86 -25.87
C SER A 57 -1.81 0.91 -24.71
N PRO A 58 -2.22 -0.37 -24.73
CA PRO A 58 -1.74 -1.38 -23.78
C PRO A 58 -0.22 -1.55 -23.79
N ALA A 59 0.35 -2.03 -22.69
CA ALA A 59 1.69 -2.63 -22.72
C ALA A 59 1.67 -3.94 -23.52
N GLY A 60 2.84 -4.40 -23.98
CA GLY A 60 3.01 -5.60 -24.81
C GLY A 60 4.26 -6.35 -24.38
N GLU A 61 5.18 -6.53 -25.33
CA GLU A 61 6.52 -7.09 -25.10
C GLU A 61 7.26 -6.34 -23.98
N ASP A 62 7.40 -5.01 -24.11
CA ASP A 62 7.98 -4.14 -23.08
C ASP A 62 6.92 -3.59 -22.09
N TRP A 63 7.41 -3.21 -20.90
CA TRP A 63 6.68 -2.46 -19.87
C TRP A 63 7.45 -1.16 -19.54
N PRO A 64 7.44 -0.15 -20.43
CA PRO A 64 8.36 0.99 -20.39
C PRO A 64 8.03 2.05 -19.31
N TYR A 65 6.80 2.04 -18.79
CA TYR A 65 6.31 2.98 -17.78
C TYR A 65 5.83 2.24 -16.53
N THR A 66 5.71 2.92 -15.39
CA THR A 66 5.20 2.36 -14.11
C THR A 66 4.01 1.43 -14.30
N THR A 67 3.08 1.88 -15.14
CA THR A 67 1.74 1.36 -15.41
C THR A 67 1.62 0.76 -16.81
N GLY A 68 2.75 0.39 -17.42
CA GLY A 68 2.83 -0.09 -18.80
C GLY A 68 2.75 1.03 -19.83
N ASN A 69 1.84 2.00 -19.65
CA ASN A 69 1.62 3.12 -20.58
C ASN A 69 1.56 4.49 -19.88
N LEU A 70 1.60 5.54 -20.71
CA LEU A 70 1.51 6.96 -20.32
C LEU A 70 0.16 7.34 -19.68
N GLY A 71 -0.91 6.62 -20.03
CA GLY A 71 -2.27 6.81 -19.53
C GLY A 71 -2.56 6.18 -18.17
N GLY A 72 -1.59 5.53 -17.52
CA GLY A 72 -1.76 5.02 -16.16
C GLY A 72 -2.50 3.68 -16.03
N TRP A 73 -2.55 2.84 -17.07
CA TRP A 73 -3.49 1.70 -17.11
C TRP A 73 -3.15 0.49 -16.24
N GLY A 74 -1.88 0.18 -15.99
CA GLY A 74 -1.51 -1.08 -15.33
C GLY A 74 -2.01 -2.32 -16.10
N TYR A 75 -2.05 -2.24 -17.43
CA TYR A 75 -2.69 -3.23 -18.31
C TYR A 75 -1.77 -3.74 -19.41
N THR A 76 -1.71 -5.07 -19.58
CA THR A 76 -1.01 -5.72 -20.70
C THR A 76 -1.97 -6.31 -21.74
N SER A 77 -1.58 -6.19 -23.00
CA SER A 77 -2.23 -6.88 -24.14
C SER A 77 -1.87 -8.37 -24.26
N LEU A 78 -0.84 -8.84 -23.54
CA LEU A 78 -0.35 -10.21 -23.61
C LEU A 78 -1.40 -11.22 -23.10
N THR A 79 -1.43 -12.41 -23.74
CA THR A 79 -2.52 -13.41 -23.55
C THR A 79 -2.07 -14.84 -23.25
N GLN A 80 -0.78 -15.11 -23.20
CA GLN A 80 -0.24 -16.46 -22.97
C GLN A 80 -0.68 -17.00 -21.60
N ILE A 81 -0.60 -16.18 -20.55
CA ILE A 81 -1.10 -16.46 -19.20
C ILE A 81 -2.59 -16.10 -19.13
N ASN A 82 -3.43 -17.06 -18.75
CA ASN A 82 -4.89 -16.93 -18.73
C ASN A 82 -5.55 -17.88 -17.72
N LYS A 83 -6.86 -17.72 -17.50
CA LYS A 83 -7.66 -18.48 -16.52
C LYS A 83 -7.59 -20.02 -16.68
N LYS A 84 -7.19 -20.55 -17.85
CA LYS A 84 -7.09 -21.99 -18.11
C LYS A 84 -5.72 -22.58 -17.77
N ASN A 85 -4.69 -21.76 -17.61
CA ASN A 85 -3.31 -22.20 -17.38
C ASN A 85 -2.58 -21.44 -16.25
N ILE A 86 -3.25 -20.53 -15.53
CA ILE A 86 -2.64 -19.83 -14.38
C ILE A 86 -2.14 -20.78 -13.29
N GLU A 87 -2.75 -21.96 -13.09
CA GLU A 87 -2.20 -22.99 -12.19
C GLU A 87 -0.83 -23.55 -12.64
N GLN A 88 -0.36 -23.25 -13.86
CA GLN A 88 0.98 -23.60 -14.34
C GLN A 88 1.98 -22.45 -14.20
N LEU A 89 1.55 -21.27 -13.75
CA LEU A 89 2.42 -20.13 -13.48
C LEU A 89 3.30 -20.43 -12.27
N GLY A 90 4.62 -20.39 -12.43
CA GLY A 90 5.61 -20.59 -11.37
C GLY A 90 6.84 -19.70 -11.58
N PRO A 91 7.70 -19.54 -10.55
CA PRO A 91 8.87 -18.66 -10.64
C PRO A 91 9.82 -19.11 -11.75
N ALA A 92 10.13 -18.17 -12.65
CA ALA A 92 11.18 -18.27 -13.64
C ALA A 92 12.55 -18.00 -12.99
N TRP A 93 12.59 -16.99 -12.10
CA TRP A 93 13.78 -16.61 -11.34
C TRP A 93 13.44 -15.70 -10.16
N VAL A 94 14.38 -15.61 -9.22
CA VAL A 94 14.42 -14.63 -8.13
C VAL A 94 15.81 -13.98 -8.08
N THR A 95 15.91 -12.71 -7.70
CA THR A 95 17.17 -11.98 -7.59
C THR A 95 17.15 -11.08 -6.36
N HIS A 96 18.00 -11.36 -5.37
CA HIS A 96 18.20 -10.56 -4.16
C HIS A 96 19.07 -9.32 -4.47
N VAL A 97 18.44 -8.22 -4.89
CA VAL A 97 19.15 -7.09 -5.53
C VAL A 97 20.10 -6.35 -4.59
N SER A 98 19.94 -6.47 -3.26
CA SER A 98 20.90 -5.93 -2.30
C SER A 98 22.15 -6.81 -2.20
N ALA A 99 21.98 -8.14 -2.16
CA ALA A 99 23.07 -9.12 -2.07
C ALA A 99 23.98 -9.17 -3.32
N GLU A 100 23.47 -8.78 -4.49
CA GLU A 100 24.26 -8.67 -5.72
C GLU A 100 25.38 -7.61 -5.62
N PRO A 101 26.56 -7.82 -6.26
CA PRO A 101 27.68 -6.90 -6.18
C PRO A 101 27.43 -5.59 -6.93
N VAL A 102 27.97 -4.47 -6.41
CA VAL A 102 28.02 -3.19 -7.12
C VAL A 102 29.04 -3.29 -8.25
N THR A 103 28.70 -2.78 -9.44
CA THR A 103 29.61 -2.78 -10.61
C THR A 103 30.15 -1.39 -10.93
N THR A 104 29.42 -0.32 -10.60
CA THR A 104 29.74 1.07 -11.00
C THR A 104 29.27 2.09 -9.95
N PRO A 105 29.97 3.22 -9.73
CA PRO A 105 31.25 3.62 -10.33
C PRO A 105 32.48 2.97 -9.68
N VAL A 106 32.30 2.29 -8.54
CA VAL A 106 33.36 1.55 -7.83
C VAL A 106 32.83 0.14 -7.56
N PRO A 107 33.47 -0.92 -8.09
CA PRO A 107 33.07 -2.29 -7.80
C PRO A 107 33.15 -2.62 -6.30
N GLY A 108 32.17 -3.36 -5.80
CA GLY A 108 32.10 -3.72 -4.38
C GLY A 108 31.15 -4.87 -4.09
N PRO A 109 31.24 -5.48 -2.89
CA PRO A 109 30.31 -6.53 -2.48
C PRO A 109 28.87 -6.00 -2.40
N GLY A 110 27.91 -6.92 -2.41
CA GLY A 110 26.54 -6.63 -2.03
C GLY A 110 26.41 -6.24 -0.55
N ASN A 111 25.18 -5.92 -0.15
CA ASN A 111 24.83 -5.53 1.21
C ASN A 111 23.49 -6.17 1.62
N ASN A 112 23.11 -5.98 2.88
CA ASN A 112 21.87 -6.52 3.46
C ASN A 112 20.79 -5.41 3.63
N ALA A 113 20.79 -4.39 2.77
CA ALA A 113 19.74 -3.36 2.80
C ALA A 113 18.39 -3.96 2.34
N THR A 114 17.30 -3.53 2.96
CA THR A 114 15.94 -4.02 2.68
C THR A 114 14.98 -2.84 2.58
N ALA A 115 13.80 -3.08 2.01
CA ALA A 115 12.77 -2.10 1.65
C ALA A 115 13.17 -1.14 0.50
N GLN A 116 12.36 -1.12 -0.55
CA GLN A 116 12.42 -0.13 -1.62
C GLN A 116 11.04 0.04 -2.27
N GLN A 117 10.61 1.29 -2.50
CA GLN A 117 9.27 1.61 -3.03
C GLN A 117 9.17 1.47 -4.56
N THR A 118 10.10 0.75 -5.19
CA THR A 118 10.28 0.71 -6.64
C THR A 118 9.29 -0.24 -7.32
N ILE A 119 8.79 0.21 -8.46
CA ILE A 119 8.05 -0.60 -9.42
C ILE A 119 8.99 -0.77 -10.64
N PRO A 120 9.41 -2.00 -11.00
CA PRO A 120 10.32 -2.21 -12.12
C PRO A 120 9.67 -1.77 -13.44
N ILE A 121 10.51 -1.43 -14.41
CA ILE A 121 10.12 -1.28 -15.83
C ILE A 121 10.99 -2.20 -16.69
N VAL A 122 10.49 -2.62 -17.84
CA VAL A 122 11.21 -3.45 -18.82
C VAL A 122 11.24 -2.72 -20.15
N VAL A 123 12.45 -2.54 -20.70
CA VAL A 123 12.72 -1.93 -22.01
C VAL A 123 13.82 -2.71 -22.71
N ASP A 124 13.65 -3.04 -23.99
CA ASP A 124 14.57 -3.87 -24.78
C ASP A 124 14.90 -5.22 -24.10
N GLY A 125 13.93 -5.82 -23.37
CA GLY A 125 14.12 -7.03 -22.58
C GLY A 125 15.01 -6.88 -21.33
N VAL A 126 15.39 -5.65 -20.96
CA VAL A 126 16.16 -5.34 -19.75
C VAL A 126 15.24 -4.73 -18.69
N MET A 127 15.27 -5.30 -17.47
CA MET A 127 14.51 -4.79 -16.33
C MET A 127 15.34 -3.79 -15.52
N TYR A 128 14.79 -2.61 -15.28
CA TYR A 128 15.42 -1.54 -14.52
C TYR A 128 14.61 -1.18 -13.26
N LEU A 129 15.29 -1.03 -12.12
CA LEU A 129 14.70 -0.63 -10.85
C LEU A 129 15.72 0.00 -9.89
N ASP A 130 15.24 0.74 -8.88
CA ASP A 130 16.09 1.23 -7.79
C ASP A 130 16.45 0.11 -6.79
N THR A 131 17.60 0.23 -6.12
CA THR A 131 18.06 -0.71 -5.07
C THR A 131 17.74 -0.16 -3.67
N PRO A 132 17.52 -1.01 -2.64
CA PRO A 132 17.30 -0.57 -1.26
C PRO A 132 18.40 0.34 -0.66
N SER A 133 19.62 0.28 -1.18
CA SER A 133 20.74 1.14 -0.77
C SER A 133 20.82 2.50 -1.49
N GLY A 134 19.80 2.89 -2.27
CA GLY A 134 19.74 4.19 -2.94
C GLY A 134 20.59 4.28 -4.20
N GLY A 135 20.56 3.23 -5.02
CA GLY A 135 21.17 3.14 -6.34
C GLY A 135 20.20 2.54 -7.37
N VAL A 136 20.70 2.04 -8.51
CA VAL A 136 19.91 1.46 -9.60
C VAL A 136 20.55 0.15 -10.06
N ILE A 137 19.73 -0.83 -10.44
CA ILE A 137 20.19 -2.11 -10.99
C ILE A 137 19.48 -2.40 -12.32
N ALA A 138 20.24 -2.94 -13.28
CA ALA A 138 19.74 -3.46 -14.53
C ALA A 138 19.89 -4.98 -14.54
N LEU A 139 18.78 -5.68 -14.74
CA LEU A 139 18.70 -7.13 -14.83
C LEU A 139 18.33 -7.56 -16.25
N ASP A 140 18.90 -8.66 -16.72
CA ASP A 140 18.37 -9.40 -17.86
C ASP A 140 16.95 -9.91 -17.51
N GLY A 141 15.93 -9.55 -18.29
CA GLY A 141 14.54 -9.86 -17.94
C GLY A 141 14.20 -11.35 -18.02
N ALA A 142 14.83 -12.09 -18.93
CA ALA A 142 14.52 -13.51 -19.12
C ALA A 142 15.08 -14.40 -18.00
N THR A 143 16.25 -14.04 -17.46
CA THR A 143 17.01 -14.83 -16.48
C THR A 143 17.08 -14.21 -15.10
N GLY A 144 16.97 -12.89 -14.96
CA GLY A 144 17.21 -12.12 -13.73
C GLY A 144 18.68 -11.87 -13.40
N ALA A 145 19.61 -12.16 -14.31
CA ALA A 145 21.05 -11.93 -14.12
C ALA A 145 21.40 -10.44 -14.15
N VAL A 146 22.38 -10.02 -13.34
CA VAL A 146 22.80 -8.61 -13.27
C VAL A 146 23.59 -8.22 -14.51
N LYS A 147 23.13 -7.20 -15.26
CA LYS A 147 23.88 -6.56 -16.33
C LYS A 147 24.82 -5.49 -15.75
N TRP A 148 24.29 -4.64 -14.86
CA TRP A 148 25.06 -3.71 -14.03
C TRP A 148 24.29 -3.30 -12.77
N LYS A 149 25.02 -2.85 -11.74
CA LYS A 149 24.48 -2.27 -10.50
C LYS A 149 25.23 -0.99 -10.17
N TRP A 150 24.54 0.15 -10.29
CA TRP A 150 25.03 1.48 -9.96
C TRP A 150 24.72 1.82 -8.50
N GLN A 151 25.72 2.31 -7.77
CA GLN A 151 25.56 2.83 -6.41
C GLN A 151 26.32 4.15 -6.27
N PRO A 152 25.65 5.30 -6.05
CA PRO A 152 26.32 6.59 -5.87
C PRO A 152 27.27 6.57 -4.67
N SER A 153 28.44 7.19 -4.84
CA SER A 153 29.55 7.13 -3.89
C SER A 153 30.24 8.49 -3.78
N VAL A 154 30.16 9.10 -2.59
CA VAL A 154 30.74 10.43 -2.29
C VAL A 154 32.21 10.53 -2.68
N ALA A 155 32.98 9.44 -2.52
CA ALA A 155 34.39 9.39 -2.87
C ALA A 155 34.68 9.35 -4.38
N ALA A 156 33.71 8.90 -5.21
CA ALA A 156 33.88 8.72 -6.65
C ALA A 156 33.17 9.79 -7.50
N ASN A 157 32.03 10.33 -7.03
CA ASN A 157 31.23 11.31 -7.77
C ASN A 157 30.80 12.54 -6.95
N GLY A 158 31.19 12.64 -5.68
CA GLY A 158 30.86 13.75 -4.80
C GLY A 158 29.48 13.71 -4.13
N PHE A 159 28.67 12.67 -4.35
CA PHE A 159 27.34 12.55 -3.72
C PHE A 159 26.96 11.10 -3.32
N GLY A 160 26.09 10.98 -2.31
CA GLY A 160 25.56 9.70 -1.85
C GLY A 160 24.24 9.32 -2.51
N GLY A 161 23.68 8.18 -2.10
CA GLY A 161 22.29 7.80 -2.39
C GLY A 161 21.30 8.44 -1.42
N ASN A 162 20.02 8.37 -1.76
CA ASN A 162 18.89 8.71 -0.90
C ASN A 162 18.08 7.45 -0.56
N SER A 163 17.29 7.52 0.50
CA SER A 163 16.39 6.44 0.92
C SER A 163 15.03 6.57 0.24
N GLN A 164 14.43 5.43 -0.11
CA GLN A 164 13.09 5.27 -0.70
C GLN A 164 12.88 5.99 -2.04
N HIS A 165 13.20 5.31 -3.14
CA HIS A 165 12.86 5.71 -4.51
C HIS A 165 11.63 4.92 -4.99
N ARG A 166 10.88 5.47 -5.96
CA ARG A 166 9.64 4.86 -6.48
C ARG A 166 9.79 4.20 -7.85
N GLY A 167 11.01 4.13 -8.37
CA GLY A 167 11.34 3.59 -9.68
C GLY A 167 11.88 4.66 -10.64
N VAL A 168 12.59 4.16 -11.65
CA VAL A 168 13.23 4.93 -12.71
C VAL A 168 12.32 5.14 -13.93
N SER A 169 12.84 5.86 -14.93
CA SER A 169 12.35 5.88 -16.33
C SER A 169 13.52 5.71 -17.31
N VAL A 170 13.25 5.24 -18.53
CA VAL A 170 14.26 4.97 -19.57
C VAL A 170 13.94 5.77 -20.84
N GLY A 171 14.97 6.25 -21.54
CA GLY A 171 14.82 6.96 -22.81
C GLY A 171 16.17 7.37 -23.43
N GLU A 172 16.25 7.46 -24.76
CA GLU A 172 17.44 7.89 -25.50
C GLU A 172 18.78 7.20 -25.09
N GLY A 173 18.74 5.89 -24.81
CA GLY A 173 19.92 5.15 -24.35
C GLY A 173 20.31 5.42 -22.88
N LYS A 174 19.42 6.03 -22.08
CA LYS A 174 19.68 6.44 -20.69
C LYS A 174 18.63 5.91 -19.72
N VAL A 175 19.02 5.74 -18.45
CA VAL A 175 18.15 5.50 -17.30
C VAL A 175 18.18 6.73 -16.40
N PHE A 176 17.02 7.29 -16.04
CA PHE A 176 16.91 8.49 -15.23
C PHE A 176 16.46 8.14 -13.81
N THR A 177 17.21 8.58 -12.79
CA THR A 177 16.94 8.36 -11.35
C THR A 177 17.26 9.62 -10.54
N THR A 178 17.15 9.55 -9.21
CA THR A 178 17.54 10.63 -8.28
C THR A 178 18.76 10.25 -7.42
N ALA A 179 19.45 11.25 -6.88
CA ALA A 179 20.57 11.09 -5.96
C ALA A 179 20.60 12.19 -4.88
N ALA A 180 21.44 12.02 -3.85
CA ALA A 180 21.48 12.89 -2.68
C ALA A 180 21.77 14.36 -3.02
N GLY A 181 21.16 15.27 -2.25
CA GLY A 181 21.21 16.71 -2.50
C GLY A 181 20.31 17.16 -3.66
N ASN A 182 19.18 16.46 -3.86
CA ASN A 182 18.16 16.77 -4.87
C ASN A 182 18.70 16.77 -6.31
N ARG A 183 19.50 15.75 -6.64
CA ARG A 183 20.06 15.57 -7.98
C ARG A 183 19.16 14.66 -8.82
N VAL A 184 18.91 15.05 -10.06
CA VAL A 184 18.49 14.09 -11.11
C VAL A 184 19.75 13.57 -11.79
N VAL A 185 19.79 12.27 -12.07
CA VAL A 185 20.95 11.58 -12.66
C VAL A 185 20.51 10.80 -13.88
N ALA A 186 21.23 10.96 -14.99
CA ALA A 186 21.16 10.08 -16.14
C ALA A 186 22.33 9.09 -16.11
N LEU A 187 22.01 7.81 -16.17
CA LEU A 187 22.94 6.71 -16.36
C LEU A 187 22.85 6.22 -17.80
N ASP A 188 23.95 5.77 -18.38
CA ASP A 188 24.00 5.03 -19.64
C ASP A 188 23.27 3.68 -19.47
N LYS A 189 22.38 3.31 -20.40
CA LYS A 189 21.48 2.15 -20.21
C LYS A 189 22.20 0.80 -20.21
N ASP A 190 23.35 0.72 -20.87
CA ASP A 190 24.05 -0.54 -21.14
C ASP A 190 25.21 -0.78 -20.14
N THR A 191 25.74 0.29 -19.53
CA THR A 191 26.87 0.23 -18.58
C THR A 191 26.57 0.73 -17.16
N GLY A 192 25.52 1.53 -16.97
CA GLY A 192 25.23 2.19 -15.69
C GLY A 192 26.22 3.30 -15.32
N ALA A 193 27.06 3.77 -16.25
CA ALA A 193 27.95 4.90 -16.06
C ALA A 193 27.15 6.22 -16.02
N ILE A 194 27.59 7.21 -15.23
CA ILE A 194 26.90 8.51 -15.15
C ILE A 194 27.18 9.31 -16.44
N VAL A 195 26.12 9.67 -17.17
CA VAL A 195 26.18 10.56 -18.34
C VAL A 195 26.10 12.02 -17.88
N TRP A 196 25.14 12.34 -17.02
CA TRP A 196 25.04 13.64 -16.34
C TRP A 196 24.38 13.51 -14.96
N ALA A 197 24.67 14.46 -14.06
CA ALA A 197 24.02 14.59 -12.77
C ALA A 197 23.85 16.08 -12.44
N VAL A 198 22.61 16.53 -12.29
CA VAL A 198 22.26 17.95 -12.16
C VAL A 198 21.40 18.22 -10.94
N GLN A 199 21.60 19.38 -10.31
CA GLN A 199 20.80 19.88 -9.19
C GLN A 199 20.08 21.16 -9.66
N PRO A 200 18.91 21.05 -10.32
CA PRO A 200 18.28 22.17 -11.00
C PRO A 200 17.69 23.20 -10.01
N THR A 201 17.72 24.47 -10.40
CA THR A 201 17.11 25.59 -9.69
C THR A 201 16.25 26.42 -10.66
N ALA A 202 15.22 27.07 -10.13
CA ALA A 202 14.41 28.01 -10.88
C ALA A 202 15.21 29.30 -11.17
N PRO A 203 14.80 30.12 -12.17
CA PRO A 203 15.40 31.43 -12.45
C PRO A 203 15.54 32.30 -11.19
N GLY A 204 16.67 32.99 -11.06
CA GLY A 204 17.05 33.69 -9.83
C GLY A 204 17.66 32.79 -8.73
N GLY A 205 17.82 31.49 -9.00
CA GLY A 205 18.46 30.54 -8.07
C GLY A 205 17.54 29.95 -7.01
N ALA A 206 16.23 30.16 -7.12
CA ALA A 206 15.26 29.61 -6.17
C ALA A 206 15.23 28.08 -6.24
N THR A 207 15.07 27.42 -5.08
CA THR A 207 14.96 25.96 -5.01
C THR A 207 13.66 25.47 -5.64
N LEU A 208 13.73 24.40 -6.43
CA LEU A 208 12.54 23.70 -6.94
C LEU A 208 11.90 22.81 -5.87
N GLY A 209 12.67 22.34 -4.89
CA GLY A 209 12.23 21.44 -3.82
C GLY A 209 13.17 20.25 -3.60
N ALA A 210 12.73 19.31 -2.77
CA ALA A 210 13.31 17.98 -2.63
C ALA A 210 12.59 16.98 -3.53
N ILE A 211 13.34 16.04 -4.12
CA ILE A 211 12.84 15.09 -5.14
C ILE A 211 13.05 13.62 -4.76
N ALA A 212 13.67 13.36 -3.61
CA ALA A 212 14.28 12.08 -3.24
C ALA A 212 13.34 10.86 -3.25
N LYS A 213 12.02 11.06 -3.21
CA LYS A 213 10.99 10.00 -3.20
C LYS A 213 10.18 9.91 -4.50
N VAL A 214 10.45 10.75 -5.49
CA VAL A 214 9.57 10.94 -6.64
C VAL A 214 10.21 10.36 -7.91
N ARG A 215 9.50 9.43 -8.55
CA ARG A 215 9.89 8.82 -9.83
C ARG A 215 10.06 9.89 -10.93
N THR A 216 11.07 9.70 -11.76
CA THR A 216 11.27 10.36 -13.06
C THR A 216 10.31 9.80 -14.12
N THR A 217 9.83 10.64 -15.05
CA THR A 217 9.09 10.17 -16.24
C THR A 217 9.73 10.71 -17.50
N TYR A 218 10.18 9.84 -18.41
CA TYR A 218 10.71 10.24 -19.72
C TYR A 218 9.63 10.22 -20.81
N TYR A 219 9.56 11.27 -21.62
CA TYR A 219 8.86 11.25 -22.92
C TYR A 219 9.40 12.36 -23.84
N ASP A 220 9.60 12.05 -25.13
CA ASP A 220 9.95 12.99 -26.21
C ASP A 220 11.08 13.98 -25.86
N GLY A 221 12.25 13.45 -25.49
CA GLY A 221 13.44 14.23 -25.14
C GLY A 221 13.38 14.98 -23.81
N LEU A 222 12.31 14.83 -23.03
CA LEU A 222 12.11 15.46 -21.73
C LEU A 222 11.99 14.43 -20.59
N VAL A 223 12.51 14.81 -19.42
CA VAL A 223 12.42 14.06 -18.16
C VAL A 223 11.67 14.92 -17.15
N TYR A 224 10.45 14.52 -16.81
CA TYR A 224 9.59 15.18 -15.85
C TYR A 224 9.89 14.68 -14.43
N GLN A 225 9.92 15.62 -13.49
CA GLN A 225 10.25 15.38 -12.09
C GLN A 225 9.35 16.23 -11.18
N GLY A 226 8.65 15.56 -10.27
CA GLY A 226 7.90 16.20 -9.18
C GLY A 226 8.72 16.24 -7.88
N THR A 227 8.14 16.83 -6.83
CA THR A 227 8.79 17.10 -5.54
C THR A 227 8.04 16.51 -4.35
N ASN A 228 8.74 16.21 -3.25
CA ASN A 228 8.20 15.70 -1.98
C ASN A 228 8.67 16.56 -0.79
N ASP A 229 7.92 16.55 0.31
CA ASP A 229 8.28 17.13 1.63
C ASP A 229 8.79 18.60 1.62
N SER A 230 8.54 19.33 0.53
CA SER A 230 9.12 20.64 0.24
C SER A 230 8.27 21.78 0.81
N SER A 231 8.89 22.93 1.09
CA SER A 231 8.15 24.13 1.55
C SER A 231 7.24 24.66 0.44
N ARG A 232 7.71 24.65 -0.81
CA ARG A 232 6.88 24.91 -1.99
C ARG A 232 7.02 23.72 -2.92
N GLY A 233 5.90 23.19 -3.39
CA GLY A 233 5.89 22.15 -4.39
C GLY A 233 6.23 22.71 -5.77
N SER A 234 6.82 21.87 -6.60
CA SER A 234 6.95 22.09 -8.03
C SER A 234 6.90 20.78 -8.82
N VAL A 235 6.66 20.92 -10.12
CA VAL A 235 6.94 19.93 -11.16
C VAL A 235 7.77 20.62 -12.25
N PHE A 236 8.76 19.94 -12.80
CA PHE A 236 9.66 20.52 -13.80
C PHE A 236 10.09 19.49 -14.84
N ALA A 237 10.52 19.98 -16.00
CA ALA A 237 11.06 19.19 -17.10
C ALA A 237 12.53 19.51 -17.34
N LEU A 238 13.37 18.48 -17.39
CA LEU A 238 14.77 18.56 -17.82
C LEU A 238 14.91 17.98 -19.23
N ARG A 239 15.86 18.46 -20.02
CA ARG A 239 16.23 17.84 -21.31
C ARG A 239 17.00 16.55 -21.07
N ALA A 240 16.59 15.46 -21.73
CA ALA A 240 17.16 14.12 -21.57
C ALA A 240 18.65 14.03 -21.95
N SER A 241 19.11 14.86 -22.89
CA SER A 241 20.50 14.85 -23.38
C SER A 241 21.54 15.39 -22.39
N ASP A 242 21.20 16.41 -21.60
CA ASP A 242 22.16 17.21 -20.81
C ASP A 242 21.68 17.62 -19.41
N GLY A 243 20.42 17.33 -19.05
CA GLY A 243 19.85 17.70 -17.75
C GLY A 243 19.48 19.18 -17.61
N ALA A 244 19.54 19.98 -18.68
CA ALA A 244 19.17 21.40 -18.61
C ALA A 244 17.67 21.58 -18.31
N LEU A 245 17.35 22.51 -17.41
CA LEU A 245 15.97 22.87 -17.09
C LEU A 245 15.29 23.52 -18.31
N VAL A 246 14.16 22.96 -18.73
CA VAL A 246 13.36 23.47 -19.86
C VAL A 246 12.20 24.31 -19.35
N TRP A 247 11.43 23.78 -18.38
CA TRP A 247 10.33 24.50 -17.73
C TRP A 247 10.12 24.02 -16.29
N HIS A 248 9.45 24.85 -15.48
CA HIS A 248 8.98 24.48 -14.14
C HIS A 248 7.63 25.16 -13.85
N PHE A 249 6.80 24.50 -13.03
CA PHE A 249 5.53 25.01 -12.52
C PHE A 249 5.53 24.85 -11.00
N PHE A 250 5.18 25.91 -10.24
CA PHE A 250 5.08 25.85 -8.78
C PHE A 250 3.67 25.50 -8.36
N SER A 251 3.49 24.79 -7.24
CA SER A 251 2.17 24.40 -6.74
C SER A 251 1.38 25.53 -6.08
N THR A 252 1.99 26.69 -5.85
CA THR A 252 1.43 27.84 -5.12
C THR A 252 1.97 29.14 -5.73
N TYR A 253 1.29 30.27 -5.53
CA TYR A 253 1.65 31.55 -6.16
C TYR A 253 1.38 32.77 -5.25
N PRO A 254 2.08 33.89 -5.45
CA PRO A 254 1.74 35.18 -4.82
C PRO A 254 0.52 35.83 -5.50
N HIS A 255 -0.20 36.69 -4.77
CA HIS A 255 -1.23 37.58 -5.33
C HIS A 255 -0.72 38.34 -6.56
N GLY A 256 -1.54 38.47 -7.61
CA GLY A 256 -1.17 38.98 -8.92
C GLY A 256 -0.73 37.89 -9.92
N SER A 257 -0.92 36.61 -9.58
CA SER A 257 -0.62 35.46 -10.44
C SER A 257 -1.89 34.96 -11.13
N VAL A 258 -2.33 35.74 -12.11
CA VAL A 258 -3.54 35.47 -12.90
C VAL A 258 -3.32 34.33 -13.90
N PHE A 259 -4.24 33.37 -13.89
CA PHE A 259 -4.34 32.26 -14.84
C PHE A 259 -5.69 32.32 -15.58
N THR A 260 -5.69 31.90 -16.84
CA THR A 260 -6.91 31.65 -17.63
C THR A 260 -6.91 30.20 -18.09
N ASP A 261 -8.01 29.47 -17.90
CA ASP A 261 -8.15 28.09 -18.34
C ASP A 261 -8.64 27.97 -19.80
N VAL A 262 -8.60 26.75 -20.35
CA VAL A 262 -9.12 26.43 -21.69
C VAL A 262 -10.64 26.59 -21.84
N ASN A 263 -11.37 26.89 -20.75
CA ASN A 263 -12.80 27.19 -20.76
C ASN A 263 -13.07 28.71 -20.85
N GLY A 264 -12.05 29.56 -20.68
CA GLY A 264 -12.17 31.01 -20.58
C GLY A 264 -12.41 31.54 -19.17
N ASN A 265 -12.28 30.71 -18.13
CA ASN A 265 -12.34 31.13 -16.74
C ASN A 265 -10.99 31.76 -16.34
N THR A 266 -11.01 32.99 -15.82
CA THR A 266 -9.84 33.70 -15.32
C THR A 266 -9.91 33.86 -13.81
N PHE A 267 -8.81 33.58 -13.10
CA PHE A 267 -8.69 33.67 -11.64
C PHE A 267 -7.24 34.00 -11.25
N ASP A 268 -7.03 34.59 -10.08
CA ASP A 268 -5.69 34.69 -9.48
C ASP A 268 -5.46 33.49 -8.56
N ALA A 269 -4.33 32.80 -8.72
CA ALA A 269 -3.99 31.68 -7.85
C ALA A 269 -3.55 32.15 -6.45
N GLY A 270 -2.99 33.37 -6.34
CA GLY A 270 -2.48 33.92 -5.09
C GLY A 270 -3.57 34.39 -4.14
N ASP A 271 -4.68 34.91 -4.66
CA ASP A 271 -5.81 35.39 -3.86
C ASP A 271 -6.43 34.25 -3.03
N THR A 272 -6.30 33.00 -3.50
CA THR A 272 -6.72 31.79 -2.77
C THR A 272 -5.87 31.46 -1.53
N TRP A 273 -4.86 32.27 -1.21
CA TRP A 273 -4.07 32.20 0.02
C TRP A 273 -4.36 33.36 1.00
N THR A 274 -5.37 34.18 0.73
CA THR A 274 -5.77 35.35 1.54
C THR A 274 -7.25 35.35 1.90
N THR A 275 -7.62 36.25 2.81
CA THR A 275 -8.99 36.72 3.01
C THR A 275 -9.15 38.11 2.42
N GLU A 276 -10.17 38.36 1.61
CA GLU A 276 -10.65 39.73 1.31
C GLU A 276 -11.62 40.27 2.39
N VAL A 277 -11.64 39.62 3.57
CA VAL A 277 -12.77 39.72 4.51
C VAL A 277 -12.52 40.75 5.62
N THR A 278 -11.30 41.24 5.83
CA THR A 278 -11.01 42.31 6.79
C THR A 278 -10.18 43.47 6.20
N PRO A 279 -10.40 44.73 6.63
CA PRO A 279 -9.62 45.88 6.13
C PRO A 279 -8.11 45.90 6.49
N ASN A 280 -7.63 44.90 7.23
CA ASN A 280 -6.24 44.79 7.69
C ASN A 280 -5.51 43.56 7.10
N ASP A 281 -6.16 42.80 6.21
CA ASP A 281 -5.55 41.65 5.55
C ASP A 281 -4.29 42.06 4.78
N THR A 282 -3.14 41.54 5.23
CA THR A 282 -1.83 41.80 4.63
C THR A 282 -1.42 40.58 3.81
N PRO A 283 -0.91 40.72 2.56
CA PRO A 283 -0.44 39.60 1.75
C PRO A 283 0.55 38.73 2.52
N ASN A 284 0.12 37.52 2.88
CA ASN A 284 0.93 36.61 3.68
C ASN A 284 1.91 35.82 2.79
N ASN A 285 2.99 35.34 3.39
CA ASN A 285 3.99 34.53 2.69
C ASN A 285 3.70 33.01 2.77
N CYS A 286 2.46 32.60 3.09
CA CYS A 286 2.14 31.17 3.24
C CYS A 286 2.28 30.41 1.92
N TYR A 287 2.07 31.03 0.76
CA TYR A 287 2.34 30.41 -0.54
C TYR A 287 3.80 29.90 -0.65
N LEU A 288 4.79 30.56 -0.04
CA LEU A 288 6.19 30.10 -0.04
C LEU A 288 6.43 28.84 0.82
N THR A 289 5.50 28.48 1.70
CA THR A 289 5.63 27.35 2.63
C THR A 289 4.50 26.32 2.57
N GLY A 290 3.43 26.58 1.83
CA GLY A 290 2.19 25.80 1.83
C GLY A 290 2.33 24.31 1.49
N GLY A 291 3.43 23.86 0.89
CA GLY A 291 3.60 22.49 0.44
C GLY A 291 2.94 22.25 -0.91
N ALA A 292 1.79 21.57 -0.93
CA ALA A 292 1.12 21.14 -2.16
C ALA A 292 2.08 20.41 -3.10
N THR A 293 2.79 19.40 -2.60
CA THR A 293 3.92 18.78 -3.32
C THR A 293 3.46 17.76 -4.36
N ALA A 294 4.04 17.80 -5.57
CA ALA A 294 3.80 16.83 -6.64
C ALA A 294 4.60 15.54 -6.43
N TRP A 295 4.25 14.74 -5.41
CA TRP A 295 5.12 13.65 -4.94
C TRP A 295 4.97 12.31 -5.68
N GLN A 296 4.26 12.29 -6.80
CA GLN A 296 4.13 11.17 -7.71
C GLN A 296 4.36 11.60 -9.17
N HIS A 297 4.59 10.61 -10.02
CA HIS A 297 4.76 10.78 -11.46
C HIS A 297 3.47 11.28 -12.14
N PRO A 298 3.56 12.06 -13.23
CA PRO A 298 2.41 12.47 -14.02
C PRO A 298 1.92 11.35 -14.95
N THR A 299 0.71 11.50 -15.48
CA THR A 299 0.26 10.82 -16.72
C THR A 299 0.28 11.81 -17.89
N ILE A 300 0.38 11.29 -19.12
CA ILE A 300 0.62 12.10 -20.33
C ILE A 300 -0.35 11.69 -21.44
N ASP A 301 -0.90 12.67 -22.15
CA ASP A 301 -1.61 12.45 -23.42
C ASP A 301 -0.88 13.15 -24.58
N PRO A 302 -0.14 12.39 -25.41
CA PRO A 302 0.52 12.90 -26.61
C PRO A 302 -0.42 13.49 -27.66
N GLU A 303 -1.64 12.94 -27.80
CA GLU A 303 -2.65 13.37 -28.79
C GLU A 303 -3.12 14.81 -28.49
N LEU A 304 -3.23 15.13 -27.20
CA LEU A 304 -3.64 16.46 -26.71
C LEU A 304 -2.43 17.38 -26.44
N GLY A 305 -1.21 16.84 -26.42
CA GLY A 305 0.00 17.57 -26.00
C GLY A 305 -0.02 17.96 -24.52
N LEU A 306 -0.65 17.14 -23.66
CA LEU A 306 -0.91 17.46 -22.26
C LEU A 306 -0.17 16.54 -21.28
N LEU A 307 0.25 17.14 -20.17
CA LEU A 307 0.78 16.47 -18.98
C LEU A 307 -0.17 16.72 -17.81
N TYR A 308 -0.59 15.66 -17.12
CA TYR A 308 -1.46 15.73 -15.96
C TYR A 308 -0.65 15.48 -14.70
N GLN A 309 -0.31 16.55 -13.98
CA GLN A 309 0.33 16.46 -12.67
C GLN A 309 -0.74 16.67 -11.60
N VAL A 310 -0.58 15.95 -10.49
CA VAL A 310 -1.40 16.14 -9.30
C VAL A 310 -0.52 16.64 -8.15
N PHE A 311 -1.05 17.57 -7.38
CA PHE A 311 -0.41 18.14 -6.21
C PHE A 311 -1.08 17.64 -4.92
N GLY A 312 -0.25 17.32 -3.93
CA GLY A 312 -0.66 16.86 -2.61
C GLY A 312 -1.21 17.95 -1.70
N ASN A 313 -1.21 17.66 -0.40
CA ASN A 313 -1.89 18.46 0.61
C ASN A 313 -1.21 19.83 0.89
N VAL A 314 -1.98 20.73 1.48
CA VAL A 314 -1.44 21.96 2.09
C VAL A 314 -1.01 21.65 3.53
N ARG A 315 0.25 21.94 3.88
CA ARG A 315 0.94 21.32 5.04
C ARG A 315 1.65 22.27 6.03
N SER A 316 1.77 23.56 5.71
CA SER A 316 2.45 24.55 6.57
C SER A 316 1.56 25.78 6.82
N CYS A 317 2.11 26.84 7.42
CA CYS A 317 1.34 27.87 8.12
C CYS A 317 0.42 27.24 9.17
N ASN A 318 1.07 26.76 10.24
CA ASN A 318 0.54 26.01 11.40
C ASN A 318 0.33 24.49 11.19
N GLY A 319 0.15 23.99 9.97
CA GLY A 319 0.20 22.55 9.68
C GLY A 319 -0.90 22.02 8.76
N SER A 320 -0.83 20.73 8.39
CA SER A 320 -1.86 20.10 7.54
C SER A 320 -3.26 20.10 8.15
N GLN A 321 -3.38 20.23 9.49
CA GLN A 321 -4.64 20.20 10.25
C GLN A 321 -5.11 21.59 10.71
N ASN A 322 -4.31 22.64 10.52
CA ASN A 322 -4.60 23.99 10.97
C ASN A 322 -4.69 24.94 9.76
N GLY A 323 -5.89 25.45 9.51
CA GLY A 323 -6.18 26.36 8.39
C GLY A 323 -6.04 27.85 8.74
N GLN A 324 -5.92 28.18 10.03
CA GLN A 324 -6.19 29.50 10.59
C GLN A 324 -5.38 30.64 9.95
N ASN A 325 -4.11 30.37 9.63
CA ASN A 325 -3.18 31.36 9.07
C ASN A 325 -3.07 31.29 7.53
N ARG A 326 -3.94 30.52 6.86
CA ARG A 326 -3.94 30.30 5.41
C ARG A 326 -5.36 30.26 4.80
N PRO A 327 -6.21 31.27 5.04
CA PRO A 327 -7.56 31.30 4.47
C PRO A 327 -7.57 31.25 2.93
N GLY A 328 -8.74 30.93 2.37
CA GLY A 328 -8.94 30.72 0.93
C GLY A 328 -8.77 29.26 0.51
N ASP A 329 -9.04 28.96 -0.76
CA ASP A 329 -9.04 27.59 -1.30
C ASP A 329 -7.63 26.93 -1.37
N ASN A 330 -6.57 27.73 -1.25
CA ASN A 330 -5.16 27.34 -1.26
C ASN A 330 -4.72 26.61 -2.55
N LEU A 331 -5.05 27.16 -3.73
CA LEU A 331 -4.67 26.59 -5.02
C LEU A 331 -3.14 26.57 -5.22
N PHE A 332 -2.56 25.53 -5.81
CA PHE A 332 -3.15 24.33 -6.40
C PHE A 332 -3.08 23.10 -5.46
N GLY A 333 -3.21 23.31 -4.15
CA GLY A 333 -3.26 22.22 -3.17
C GLY A 333 -4.40 21.23 -3.44
N SER A 334 -4.14 19.95 -3.23
CA SER A 334 -5.09 18.83 -3.38
C SER A 334 -5.91 18.91 -4.69
N SER A 335 -5.19 19.19 -5.79
CA SER A 335 -5.73 19.44 -7.13
C SER A 335 -5.01 18.62 -8.21
N ALA A 336 -5.75 18.21 -9.24
CA ALA A 336 -5.20 17.79 -10.53
C ALA A 336 -5.04 19.02 -11.44
N VAL A 337 -3.92 19.13 -12.15
CA VAL A 337 -3.58 20.25 -13.03
C VAL A 337 -3.09 19.71 -14.38
N ALA A 338 -3.70 20.19 -15.46
CA ALA A 338 -3.23 19.95 -16.81
C ALA A 338 -2.27 21.06 -17.25
N LEU A 339 -1.09 20.65 -17.69
CA LEU A 339 -0.03 21.50 -18.21
C LEU A 339 0.27 21.16 -19.69
N ASP A 340 0.79 22.14 -20.42
CA ASP A 340 1.41 21.95 -21.72
C ASP A 340 2.64 21.03 -21.59
N LEU A 341 2.65 19.91 -22.31
CA LEU A 341 3.70 18.89 -22.20
C LEU A 341 5.11 19.47 -22.48
N LYS A 342 5.23 20.40 -23.44
CA LYS A 342 6.52 20.91 -23.91
C LYS A 342 6.95 22.23 -23.27
N THR A 343 6.01 23.01 -22.72
CA THR A 343 6.30 24.35 -22.15
C THR A 343 5.93 24.53 -20.68
N GLY A 344 5.20 23.58 -20.07
CA GLY A 344 4.74 23.70 -18.68
C GLY A 344 3.63 24.73 -18.45
N ALA A 345 3.10 25.34 -19.52
CA ALA A 345 2.04 26.34 -19.43
C ALA A 345 0.72 25.73 -18.96
N TYR A 346 0.06 26.40 -18.01
CA TYR A 346 -1.24 26.00 -17.46
C TYR A 346 -2.34 25.85 -18.54
N LYS A 347 -3.25 24.89 -18.34
CA LYS A 347 -4.41 24.65 -19.23
C LYS A 347 -5.72 24.58 -18.46
N TRP A 348 -5.81 23.76 -17.42
CA TRP A 348 -6.96 23.66 -16.52
C TRP A 348 -6.53 23.02 -15.18
N HIS A 349 -7.36 23.18 -14.13
CA HIS A 349 -7.23 22.40 -12.91
C HIS A 349 -8.60 21.95 -12.38
N PHE A 350 -8.60 20.95 -11.48
CA PHE A 350 -9.75 20.59 -10.66
C PHE A 350 -9.27 20.26 -9.24
N GLN A 351 -9.79 21.00 -8.25
CA GLN A 351 -9.48 20.80 -6.84
C GLN A 351 -10.46 19.81 -6.20
N ALA A 352 -9.96 18.67 -5.71
CA ALA A 352 -10.78 17.64 -5.06
C ALA A 352 -11.06 17.91 -3.57
N VAL A 353 -10.20 18.70 -2.92
CA VAL A 353 -10.39 19.16 -1.53
C VAL A 353 -10.06 20.64 -1.46
N ARG A 354 -11.08 21.48 -1.27
CA ARG A 354 -10.95 22.93 -1.09
C ARG A 354 -10.48 23.25 0.31
N HIS A 355 -9.48 24.11 0.48
CA HIS A 355 -8.88 24.43 1.79
C HIS A 355 -8.60 23.16 2.62
N ASP A 356 -7.64 22.35 2.18
CA ASP A 356 -7.34 21.07 2.81
C ASP A 356 -6.83 21.24 4.25
N ILE A 357 -7.62 20.78 5.23
CA ILE A 357 -7.27 20.66 6.66
C ILE A 357 -7.25 19.20 7.15
N TRP A 358 -7.18 18.25 6.22
CA TRP A 358 -7.30 16.81 6.47
C TRP A 358 -6.12 15.98 5.95
N ASP A 359 -5.02 16.62 5.51
CA ASP A 359 -3.84 15.95 4.92
C ASP A 359 -4.23 15.06 3.72
N MET A 360 -5.14 15.56 2.87
CA MET A 360 -5.79 14.80 1.80
C MET A 360 -5.07 14.96 0.46
N ASP A 361 -3.79 14.54 0.45
CA ASP A 361 -3.03 14.23 -0.75
C ASP A 361 -3.78 13.31 -1.72
N ASN A 362 -4.59 13.87 -2.61
CA ASN A 362 -5.13 13.13 -3.75
C ASN A 362 -4.05 12.87 -4.82
N ALA A 363 -2.76 12.93 -4.46
CA ALA A 363 -1.56 13.04 -5.29
C ALA A 363 -1.26 11.81 -6.19
N LEU A 364 -2.21 10.88 -6.34
CA LEU A 364 -2.08 9.72 -7.20
C LEU A 364 -2.01 10.14 -8.69
N PRO A 365 -1.16 9.49 -9.51
CA PRO A 365 -1.21 9.65 -10.97
C PRO A 365 -2.63 9.36 -11.48
N PRO A 366 -3.26 10.27 -12.24
CA PRO A 366 -4.66 10.13 -12.61
C PRO A 366 -4.78 9.32 -13.91
N ALA A 367 -5.57 8.25 -13.89
CA ALA A 367 -5.66 7.32 -15.01
C ALA A 367 -6.52 7.90 -16.15
N LEU A 368 -6.00 7.85 -17.39
CA LEU A 368 -6.63 8.40 -18.59
C LEU A 368 -7.31 7.28 -19.37
N ALA A 369 -8.51 7.49 -19.92
CA ALA A 369 -9.16 6.51 -20.79
C ALA A 369 -10.15 7.16 -21.76
N ASP A 370 -10.47 6.50 -22.87
CA ASP A 370 -11.54 6.91 -23.78
C ASP A 370 -12.75 5.99 -23.52
N VAL A 371 -13.83 6.55 -22.96
CA VAL A 371 -14.91 5.79 -22.33
C VAL A 371 -16.28 6.20 -22.87
N MET A 372 -17.15 5.22 -23.12
CA MET A 372 -18.54 5.47 -23.53
C MET A 372 -19.39 5.89 -22.33
N ILE A 373 -19.76 7.17 -22.26
CA ILE A 373 -20.61 7.75 -21.20
C ILE A 373 -21.86 8.35 -21.86
N GLY A 374 -23.04 7.86 -21.48
CA GLY A 374 -24.31 8.36 -22.03
C GLY A 374 -24.48 8.15 -23.54
N GLY A 375 -23.80 7.15 -24.12
CA GLY A 375 -23.78 6.91 -25.56
C GLY A 375 -22.77 7.74 -26.36
N GLN A 376 -21.96 8.57 -25.69
CA GLN A 376 -20.87 9.34 -26.31
C GLN A 376 -19.51 8.84 -25.86
N LEU A 377 -18.54 8.72 -26.77
CA LEU A 377 -17.15 8.48 -26.40
C LEU A 377 -16.55 9.76 -25.83
N LYS A 378 -16.09 9.73 -24.58
CA LYS A 378 -15.44 10.86 -23.91
C LYS A 378 -13.98 10.52 -23.58
N LYS A 379 -13.07 11.46 -23.84
CA LYS A 379 -11.69 11.42 -23.35
C LYS A 379 -11.69 11.79 -21.87
N VAL A 380 -11.65 10.79 -20.99
CA VAL A 380 -11.76 10.98 -19.54
C VAL A 380 -10.43 10.82 -18.79
N LEU A 381 -10.42 11.35 -17.57
CA LEU A 381 -9.39 11.24 -16.55
C LEU A 381 -10.07 10.91 -15.21
N PHE A 382 -9.56 9.88 -14.52
CA PHE A 382 -10.01 9.44 -13.19
C PHE A 382 -9.08 10.01 -12.11
N TYR A 383 -9.64 10.74 -11.15
CA TYR A 383 -8.88 11.47 -10.13
C TYR A 383 -9.55 11.43 -8.75
N GLY A 384 -8.76 11.47 -7.67
CA GLY A 384 -9.22 11.31 -6.30
C GLY A 384 -8.78 9.96 -5.71
N SER A 385 -8.19 10.00 -4.51
CA SER A 385 -7.59 8.85 -3.85
C SER A 385 -7.76 8.89 -2.33
N LYS A 386 -7.10 9.81 -1.61
CA LYS A 386 -7.07 9.80 -0.13
C LYS A 386 -8.47 9.96 0.47
N SER A 387 -9.33 10.80 -0.09
CA SER A 387 -10.70 11.01 0.44
C SER A 387 -11.67 9.83 0.23
N GLY A 388 -11.30 8.80 -0.55
CA GLY A 388 -12.22 7.73 -0.95
C GLY A 388 -13.34 8.16 -1.92
N PHE A 389 -13.38 9.44 -2.32
CA PHE A 389 -14.11 9.93 -3.48
C PHE A 389 -13.23 9.82 -4.72
N GLN A 390 -13.87 9.52 -5.87
CA GLN A 390 -13.22 9.59 -7.16
C GLN A 390 -14.11 10.34 -8.16
N PHE A 391 -13.50 11.26 -8.87
CA PHE A 391 -14.07 12.13 -9.88
C PHE A 391 -13.69 11.59 -11.27
N THR A 392 -14.64 11.65 -12.21
CA THR A 392 -14.39 11.33 -13.62
C THR A 392 -14.56 12.61 -14.43
N LEU A 393 -13.46 13.16 -14.91
CA LEU A 393 -13.38 14.45 -15.60
C LEU A 393 -13.14 14.25 -17.10
N ASP A 394 -13.54 15.21 -17.92
CA ASP A 394 -13.10 15.33 -19.31
C ASP A 394 -11.66 15.87 -19.31
N ARG A 395 -10.72 15.07 -19.83
CA ARG A 395 -9.29 15.40 -19.72
C ARG A 395 -8.84 16.52 -20.66
N THR A 396 -9.68 16.93 -21.61
CA THR A 396 -9.40 18.06 -22.50
C THR A 396 -9.59 19.41 -21.81
N ASN A 397 -10.51 19.49 -20.82
CA ASN A 397 -10.99 20.76 -20.28
C ASN A 397 -11.29 20.80 -18.77
N GLY A 398 -11.14 19.68 -18.06
CA GLY A 398 -11.31 19.58 -16.60
C GLY A 398 -12.75 19.52 -16.11
N ARG A 399 -13.76 19.62 -17.00
CA ARG A 399 -15.17 19.58 -16.59
C ARG A 399 -15.59 18.18 -16.15
N PRO A 400 -16.61 18.03 -15.31
CA PRO A 400 -17.12 16.72 -14.91
C PRO A 400 -17.68 15.92 -16.11
N ALA A 401 -17.10 14.75 -16.39
CA ALA A 401 -17.60 13.84 -17.42
C ALA A 401 -18.73 12.94 -16.89
N LEU A 402 -18.66 12.60 -15.58
CA LEU A 402 -19.78 12.13 -14.74
C LEU A 402 -20.19 13.26 -13.77
N PRO A 403 -21.44 13.33 -13.31
CA PRO A 403 -21.94 14.47 -12.55
C PRO A 403 -21.39 14.52 -11.11
N ILE A 404 -21.14 15.75 -10.65
CA ILE A 404 -20.74 16.13 -9.29
C ILE A 404 -21.72 17.17 -8.74
N GLU A 405 -21.70 17.41 -7.44
CA GLU A 405 -22.34 18.56 -6.80
C GLU A 405 -21.46 19.15 -5.70
N TYR A 406 -21.69 20.41 -5.33
CA TYR A 406 -21.03 21.03 -4.18
C TYR A 406 -21.96 20.99 -2.96
N ARG A 407 -21.64 20.16 -1.97
CA ARG A 407 -22.43 20.04 -0.73
C ARG A 407 -21.81 20.85 0.40
N ALA A 408 -22.65 21.36 1.30
CA ALA A 408 -22.19 21.96 2.55
C ALA A 408 -21.60 20.89 3.49
N VAL A 409 -20.52 21.22 4.19
CA VAL A 409 -19.80 20.30 5.10
C VAL A 409 -19.70 20.87 6.53
N PRO A 410 -19.51 20.03 7.58
CA PRO A 410 -19.33 20.50 8.95
C PRO A 410 -18.04 21.31 9.13
N ALA A 411 -18.18 22.60 9.42
CA ALA A 411 -17.08 23.55 9.50
C ALA A 411 -16.87 24.09 10.92
N ASP A 412 -15.61 24.37 11.24
CA ASP A 412 -15.20 25.21 12.37
C ASP A 412 -14.62 26.50 11.78
N ILE A 413 -15.35 27.61 11.88
CA ILE A 413 -14.99 28.84 11.16
C ILE A 413 -13.64 29.42 11.62
N ARG A 414 -13.16 29.02 12.81
CA ARG A 414 -11.84 29.42 13.34
C ARG A 414 -10.68 28.90 12.50
N ASN A 415 -10.89 27.85 11.70
CA ASN A 415 -9.93 27.32 10.71
C ASN A 415 -10.02 27.98 9.33
N ALA A 416 -10.99 28.87 9.08
CA ALA A 416 -11.32 29.39 7.75
C ALA A 416 -11.58 28.34 6.64
N PRO A 417 -12.28 27.21 6.92
CA PRO A 417 -12.49 26.14 5.94
C PRO A 417 -13.44 26.54 4.81
N ALA A 418 -13.26 25.92 3.64
CA ALA A 418 -14.24 25.98 2.57
C ALA A 418 -15.57 25.35 3.03
N LEU A 419 -16.64 26.16 3.07
CA LEU A 419 -17.96 25.76 3.56
C LEU A 419 -18.68 24.73 2.65
N THR A 420 -18.19 24.55 1.42
CA THR A 420 -18.66 23.51 0.50
C THR A 420 -17.49 22.73 -0.11
N GLN A 421 -17.69 21.43 -0.32
CA GLN A 421 -16.75 20.53 -0.98
C GLN A 421 -17.39 19.88 -2.21
N PRO A 422 -16.62 19.53 -3.25
CA PRO A 422 -17.14 18.77 -4.39
C PRO A 422 -17.34 17.30 -4.00
N PHE A 423 -18.49 16.74 -4.35
CA PHE A 423 -18.81 15.33 -4.21
C PHE A 423 -19.21 14.73 -5.56
N PRO A 424 -18.73 13.53 -5.93
CA PRO A 424 -19.36 12.79 -7.02
C PRO A 424 -20.79 12.41 -6.64
N LEU A 425 -21.68 12.34 -7.64
CA LEU A 425 -23.02 11.73 -7.48
C LEU A 425 -22.99 10.20 -7.60
N GLN A 426 -21.79 9.63 -7.79
CA GLN A 426 -21.53 8.20 -7.82
C GLN A 426 -21.36 7.68 -6.38
N GLU A 427 -21.55 6.38 -6.17
CA GLU A 427 -21.36 5.77 -4.86
C GLU A 427 -19.87 5.85 -4.45
N PRO A 428 -19.53 6.26 -3.22
CA PRO A 428 -18.14 6.35 -2.79
C PRO A 428 -17.53 4.94 -2.70
N HIS A 429 -16.24 4.81 -3.02
CA HIS A 429 -15.57 3.51 -3.07
C HIS A 429 -15.49 2.81 -1.70
N MET A 430 -15.69 3.55 -0.62
CA MET A 430 -15.67 3.06 0.76
C MET A 430 -16.53 3.95 1.69
N PRO A 431 -16.93 3.44 2.87
CA PRO A 431 -17.66 4.21 3.88
C PRO A 431 -16.98 5.54 4.24
N GLN A 432 -17.74 6.62 4.06
CA GLN A 432 -17.34 8.00 4.33
C GLN A 432 -17.62 8.44 5.78
N CYS A 433 -17.83 7.48 6.67
CA CYS A 433 -18.04 7.66 8.10
C CYS A 433 -17.54 6.43 8.87
N VAL A 434 -17.18 6.63 10.14
CA VAL A 434 -16.97 5.55 11.11
C VAL A 434 -18.27 4.77 11.37
N ALA A 435 -18.16 3.46 11.61
CA ALA A 435 -19.30 2.60 11.92
C ALA A 435 -19.50 2.43 13.43
N LEU A 436 -20.76 2.50 13.87
CA LEU A 436 -21.14 2.24 15.26
C LEU A 436 -21.58 0.80 15.41
N GLN A 437 -20.72 0.00 16.04
CA GLN A 437 -20.96 -1.42 16.31
C GLN A 437 -20.81 -1.66 17.82
N ASN A 438 -21.78 -2.35 18.43
CA ASN A 438 -21.76 -2.66 19.87
C ASN A 438 -20.52 -3.47 20.26
N LEU A 439 -20.10 -3.35 21.52
CA LEU A 439 -18.98 -4.12 22.07
C LEU A 439 -19.45 -5.54 22.40
N GLY A 440 -18.58 -6.54 22.21
CA GLY A 440 -18.98 -7.95 22.31
C GLY A 440 -19.72 -8.49 21.07
N SER A 441 -19.82 -7.68 20.01
CA SER A 441 -20.10 -8.17 18.65
C SER A 441 -18.82 -8.68 17.98
N ASP A 442 -18.95 -9.29 16.80
CA ASP A 442 -17.85 -9.85 16.00
C ASP A 442 -16.59 -8.96 15.98
N VAL A 443 -15.43 -9.60 16.16
CA VAL A 443 -14.10 -8.97 16.16
C VAL A 443 -13.31 -9.56 14.98
N PRO A 444 -12.77 -8.75 14.05
CA PRO A 444 -12.65 -7.29 14.06
C PRO A 444 -13.99 -6.54 13.90
N GLY A 445 -15.00 -7.17 13.30
CA GLY A 445 -16.26 -6.52 12.94
C GLY A 445 -16.12 -5.69 11.66
N LEU A 446 -16.83 -4.57 11.59
CA LEU A 446 -16.76 -3.66 10.43
C LEU A 446 -15.39 -2.99 10.33
N GLN A 447 -14.81 -2.94 9.12
CA GLN A 447 -13.46 -2.39 8.89
C GLN A 447 -13.32 -0.90 9.25
N ASN A 448 -14.43 -0.17 9.31
CA ASN A 448 -14.51 1.24 9.74
C ASN A 448 -15.06 1.42 11.17
N ARG A 449 -15.08 0.37 12.01
CA ARG A 449 -15.62 0.38 13.39
C ARG A 449 -14.95 1.42 14.30
N MET A 450 -15.79 2.23 14.93
CA MET A 450 -15.41 3.14 16.02
C MET A 450 -15.03 2.36 17.28
N VAL A 451 -14.10 2.91 18.09
CA VAL A 451 -13.86 2.48 19.48
C VAL A 451 -14.36 3.57 20.44
N PRO A 452 -14.78 3.23 21.67
CA PRO A 452 -15.37 4.16 22.63
C PRO A 452 -14.55 5.42 22.88
N ASN A 453 -15.23 6.42 23.44
CA ASN A 453 -14.69 7.64 24.02
C ASN A 453 -14.13 8.65 22.99
N TRP A 454 -13.80 8.20 21.78
CA TRP A 454 -13.62 9.06 20.60
C TRP A 454 -14.95 9.71 20.19
N ASN A 455 -14.91 10.95 19.68
CA ASN A 455 -16.07 11.77 19.24
C ASN A 455 -17.20 11.93 20.29
N GLY A 456 -16.96 11.62 21.57
CA GLY A 456 -18.03 11.57 22.57
C GLY A 456 -18.92 10.34 22.49
N TYR A 457 -18.58 9.32 21.69
CA TYR A 457 -19.22 8.01 21.84
C TYR A 457 -18.87 7.44 23.22
N GLN A 458 -19.82 6.82 23.90
CA GLN A 458 -19.66 6.22 25.21
C GLN A 458 -20.15 4.77 25.17
N ALA A 459 -19.48 3.89 25.92
CA ALA A 459 -19.96 2.55 26.17
C ALA A 459 -20.95 2.55 27.34
N GLU A 460 -22.14 2.03 27.13
CA GLU A 460 -23.23 1.96 28.12
C GLU A 460 -23.87 0.56 28.09
N PRO A 461 -24.42 0.04 29.20
CA PRO A 461 -25.15 -1.24 29.19
C PRO A 461 -26.29 -1.21 28.17
N ASP A 462 -26.39 -2.21 27.28
CA ASP A 462 -27.48 -2.27 26.30
C ASP A 462 -28.77 -2.78 26.96
N PRO A 463 -29.86 -1.96 27.03
CA PRO A 463 -31.12 -2.42 27.62
C PRO A 463 -31.82 -3.51 26.81
N ALA A 464 -31.45 -3.70 25.53
CA ALA A 464 -31.98 -4.76 24.68
C ALA A 464 -31.16 -6.07 24.77
N SER A 465 -29.91 -6.00 25.21
CA SER A 465 -28.97 -7.13 25.28
C SER A 465 -28.25 -7.17 26.64
N PRO A 466 -28.90 -7.70 27.70
CA PRO A 466 -28.32 -7.74 29.04
C PRO A 466 -26.93 -8.41 29.07
N GLY A 467 -25.93 -7.68 29.56
CA GLY A 467 -24.53 -8.11 29.60
C GLY A 467 -23.66 -7.63 28.43
N GLN A 468 -24.23 -7.01 27.40
CA GLN A 468 -23.47 -6.33 26.33
C GLN A 468 -23.40 -4.80 26.57
N LEU A 469 -22.46 -4.15 25.88
CA LEU A 469 -22.28 -2.71 25.90
C LEU A 469 -22.60 -2.09 24.53
N LYS A 470 -23.52 -1.14 24.52
CA LYS A 470 -23.92 -0.32 23.39
C LYS A 470 -23.03 0.92 23.26
N LEU A 471 -22.75 1.34 22.02
CA LEU A 471 -22.15 2.64 21.76
C LEU A 471 -23.24 3.70 21.58
N VAL A 472 -23.15 4.78 22.36
CA VAL A 472 -24.11 5.89 22.37
C VAL A 472 -23.37 7.20 22.17
N LEU A 473 -23.84 8.09 21.29
CA LEU A 473 -23.24 9.42 21.10
C LEU A 473 -23.66 10.35 22.24
N ARG A 474 -22.71 10.75 23.10
CA ARG A 474 -22.88 11.80 24.10
C ARG A 474 -22.13 13.06 23.69
N THR A 475 -22.78 13.85 22.82
CA THR A 475 -22.30 15.16 22.36
C THR A 475 -21.71 16.04 23.47
N PRO A 476 -22.36 16.18 24.66
CA PRO A 476 -21.87 17.08 25.72
C PRO A 476 -20.50 16.71 26.32
N ASN A 477 -19.99 15.50 26.12
CA ASN A 477 -18.71 15.08 26.70
C ASN A 477 -17.51 15.85 26.13
N TYR A 478 -17.64 16.42 24.92
CA TYR A 478 -16.57 17.21 24.29
C TYR A 478 -17.06 18.50 23.62
N LEU A 479 -18.30 18.59 23.14
CA LEU A 479 -18.79 19.82 22.49
C LEU A 479 -20.20 20.21 22.95
N THR A 480 -20.34 21.47 23.36
CA THR A 480 -21.61 22.21 23.38
C THR A 480 -22.02 22.54 21.94
N PRO A 481 -23.16 22.05 21.41
CA PRO A 481 -23.60 22.39 20.05
C PRO A 481 -24.02 23.86 19.86
N THR A 482 -23.92 24.66 20.91
CA THR A 482 -24.27 26.09 20.97
C THR A 482 -23.10 27.02 20.72
N GLU A 483 -21.89 26.50 20.47
CA GLU A 483 -20.71 27.32 20.19
C GLU A 483 -20.84 28.07 18.85
N PRO A 484 -20.68 29.41 18.82
CA PRO A 484 -21.03 30.24 17.66
C PRO A 484 -20.09 30.10 16.45
N PHE A 485 -19.03 29.28 16.57
CA PHE A 485 -18.05 29.02 15.51
C PHE A 485 -18.29 27.70 14.76
N LEU A 486 -19.30 26.90 15.14
CA LEU A 486 -19.66 25.65 14.47
C LEU A 486 -20.81 25.90 13.47
N VAL A 487 -20.60 25.52 12.21
CA VAL A 487 -21.62 25.66 11.15
C VAL A 487 -21.70 24.43 10.26
N GLY A 488 -22.83 24.22 9.58
CA GLY A 488 -23.08 23.06 8.73
C GLY A 488 -23.86 21.94 9.43
N PRO A 489 -23.92 20.73 8.85
CA PRO A 489 -24.65 19.59 9.42
C PRO A 489 -23.95 19.01 10.67
N PRO A 490 -24.63 18.15 11.45
CA PRO A 490 -24.06 17.52 12.63
C PRO A 490 -22.82 16.67 12.30
N ARG A 491 -21.80 16.79 13.16
CA ARG A 491 -20.58 15.98 13.13
C ARG A 491 -20.86 14.54 13.57
N LEU A 492 -20.40 13.55 12.80
CA LEU A 492 -20.73 12.13 13.00
C LEU A 492 -19.50 11.19 12.90
N GLY A 493 -18.31 11.72 12.71
CA GLY A 493 -17.10 10.95 12.40
C GLY A 493 -16.98 10.62 10.91
N CYS A 494 -17.35 11.58 10.07
CA CYS A 494 -17.39 11.46 8.62
C CYS A 494 -16.28 12.25 7.92
N MET A 495 -16.02 11.92 6.66
CA MET A 495 -15.13 12.70 5.80
C MET A 495 -15.59 14.17 5.74
N TYR A 496 -14.62 15.09 5.75
CA TYR A 496 -14.79 16.54 5.91
C TYR A 496 -15.33 17.04 7.26
N ASP A 497 -15.47 16.20 8.29
CA ASP A 497 -15.60 16.71 9.66
C ASP A 497 -14.33 17.50 10.04
N GLY A 498 -14.45 18.81 10.29
CA GLY A 498 -13.32 19.63 10.75
C GLY A 498 -13.02 19.46 12.24
N SER A 499 -11.75 19.53 12.66
CA SER A 499 -11.30 19.47 14.07
C SER A 499 -10.79 20.82 14.59
N TYR A 500 -10.85 21.04 15.91
CA TYR A 500 -10.20 22.18 16.58
C TYR A 500 -9.59 21.75 17.92
N ASP A 501 -8.80 22.62 18.54
CA ASP A 501 -8.11 22.35 19.79
C ASP A 501 -9.06 21.94 20.93
N GLY A 502 -8.58 21.07 21.82
CA GLY A 502 -9.37 20.38 22.84
C GLY A 502 -10.15 19.15 22.35
N PHE A 503 -10.33 18.97 21.04
CA PHE A 503 -11.20 17.91 20.49
C PHE A 503 -10.42 16.95 19.59
N VAL A 504 -10.56 15.65 19.84
CA VAL A 504 -9.93 14.60 19.02
C VAL A 504 -11.00 13.88 18.21
N GLN A 505 -11.19 14.31 16.97
CA GLN A 505 -12.27 13.81 16.11
C GLN A 505 -11.76 12.70 15.18
N MET A 506 -12.17 11.46 15.45
CA MET A 506 -12.03 10.34 14.52
C MET A 506 -12.92 10.54 13.29
N SER A 507 -12.34 10.35 12.10
CA SER A 507 -13.05 10.34 10.82
C SER A 507 -12.71 9.10 9.98
N MET A 508 -13.51 8.86 8.94
CA MET A 508 -13.19 7.97 7.82
C MET A 508 -13.64 8.64 6.51
N THR A 509 -12.79 8.78 5.49
CA THR A 509 -11.33 8.50 5.49
C THR A 509 -10.56 9.49 6.35
N GLY A 510 -9.62 9.01 7.18
CA GLY A 510 -8.66 9.87 7.88
C GLY A 510 -7.42 10.20 7.04
N GLN A 511 -6.43 10.90 7.61
CA GLN A 511 -5.22 11.38 6.92
C GLN A 511 -4.42 10.32 6.13
N ASN A 512 -4.45 9.05 6.56
CA ASN A 512 -3.85 7.93 5.82
C ASN A 512 -4.49 7.69 4.43
N GLY A 513 -5.71 8.20 4.26
CA GLY A 513 -6.57 8.03 3.11
C GLY A 513 -7.13 6.63 2.88
N GLY A 514 -8.17 6.57 2.04
CA GLY A 514 -8.72 5.35 1.48
C GLY A 514 -7.80 4.74 0.41
N ASN A 515 -7.34 5.55 -0.55
CA ASN A 515 -6.35 5.16 -1.55
C ASN A 515 -5.20 6.19 -1.51
N ASP A 516 -3.94 5.76 -1.40
CA ASP A 516 -2.82 6.65 -0.99
C ASP A 516 -1.76 6.72 -2.09
N MET A 517 -1.07 5.61 -2.35
CA MET A 517 0.05 5.48 -3.29
C MET A 517 -0.10 4.30 -4.28
N THR A 518 -1.23 3.58 -4.26
CA THR A 518 -1.57 2.50 -5.19
C THR A 518 -2.35 3.07 -6.37
N ASN A 519 -1.73 3.05 -7.56
CA ASN A 519 -2.38 3.43 -8.82
C ASN A 519 -3.65 2.59 -9.05
N THR A 520 -4.63 3.20 -9.68
CA THR A 520 -5.80 2.50 -10.24
C THR A 520 -5.42 1.89 -11.57
N SER A 521 -5.81 0.64 -11.83
CA SER A 521 -5.52 -0.05 -13.10
C SER A 521 -6.79 -0.33 -13.89
N ILE A 522 -6.75 -0.32 -15.22
CA ILE A 522 -7.92 -0.28 -16.11
C ILE A 522 -7.96 -1.52 -17.03
N SER A 523 -9.08 -2.23 -17.05
CA SER A 523 -9.39 -3.17 -18.14
C SER A 523 -10.27 -2.47 -19.18
N PRO A 524 -9.72 -2.06 -20.35
CA PRO A 524 -10.54 -1.53 -21.44
C PRO A 524 -11.53 -2.58 -21.97
N ARG A 525 -11.18 -3.88 -21.89
CA ARG A 525 -12.04 -4.97 -22.38
C ARG A 525 -13.26 -5.23 -21.50
N LEU A 526 -13.15 -5.02 -20.19
CA LEU A 526 -14.29 -5.16 -19.25
C LEU A 526 -14.98 -3.82 -18.94
N ASN A 527 -14.44 -2.68 -19.40
CA ASN A 527 -14.83 -1.33 -18.97
C ASN A 527 -14.71 -1.12 -17.44
N LEU A 528 -13.81 -1.86 -16.78
CA LEU A 528 -13.60 -1.81 -15.34
C LEU A 528 -12.29 -1.11 -14.97
N ARG A 529 -12.21 -0.60 -13.75
CA ARG A 529 -10.96 -0.18 -13.11
C ARG A 529 -10.85 -0.70 -11.68
N TYR A 530 -9.64 -1.01 -11.24
CA TYR A 530 -9.35 -1.74 -10.01
C TYR A 530 -8.63 -0.83 -9.00
N VAL A 531 -9.19 -0.73 -7.79
CA VAL A 531 -8.72 0.20 -6.76
C VAL A 531 -8.35 -0.58 -5.50
N GLY A 532 -7.12 -0.39 -5.02
CA GLY A 532 -6.64 -0.91 -3.73
C GLY A 532 -6.91 0.10 -2.60
N LEU A 533 -7.51 -0.36 -1.51
CA LEU A 533 -7.98 0.47 -0.39
C LEU A 533 -7.27 0.20 0.94
N SER A 534 -7.36 1.20 1.82
CA SER A 534 -7.07 1.17 3.26
C SER A 534 -8.34 1.36 4.05
N TYR A 535 -8.41 0.69 5.20
CA TYR A 535 -9.35 0.99 6.27
C TYR A 535 -8.55 1.31 7.52
N SER A 536 -8.47 2.61 7.82
CA SER A 536 -7.78 3.14 8.98
C SER A 536 -8.48 4.42 9.46
N PRO A 537 -9.36 4.33 10.47
CA PRO A 537 -9.90 5.49 11.15
C PRO A 537 -8.78 6.32 11.83
N VAL A 538 -8.86 7.65 11.71
CA VAL A 538 -7.83 8.55 12.24
C VAL A 538 -8.46 9.70 13.01
N GLY A 539 -7.91 9.97 14.20
CA GLY A 539 -8.19 11.13 15.02
C GLY A 539 -7.50 12.40 14.53
N HIS A 540 -8.28 13.45 14.33
CA HIS A 540 -7.85 14.80 14.03
C HIS A 540 -8.01 15.68 15.28
N PRO A 541 -6.91 16.09 15.94
CA PRO A 541 -6.85 17.29 16.76
C PRO A 541 -5.98 18.37 16.09
N LEU A 542 -6.23 19.64 16.40
CA LEU A 542 -5.62 20.79 15.72
C LEU A 542 -4.07 20.81 15.74
N GLN A 543 -3.45 20.24 16.79
CA GLN A 543 -2.00 20.30 17.01
C GLN A 543 -1.24 19.04 16.51
N GLN A 544 -1.91 18.01 16.00
CA GLN A 544 -1.24 16.80 15.49
C GLN A 544 -0.91 16.93 14.01
N GLY A 545 0.38 17.04 13.66
CA GLY A 545 0.82 17.12 12.26
C GLY A 545 0.80 15.79 11.49
N GLY A 546 0.67 15.88 10.16
CA GLY A 546 0.80 14.77 9.22
C GLY A 546 -0.31 13.74 9.34
N ASN A 547 0.02 12.44 9.32
CA ASN A 547 -0.90 11.28 9.28
C ASN A 547 -1.84 11.10 10.51
N GLY A 548 -1.97 12.10 11.39
CA GLY A 548 -2.95 12.14 12.48
C GLY A 548 -2.80 11.09 13.59
N LEU A 549 -3.74 11.09 14.53
CA LEU A 549 -3.82 10.09 15.61
C LEU A 549 -4.63 8.87 15.14
N ARG A 550 -4.03 8.01 14.32
CA ARG A 550 -4.64 6.72 13.91
C ARG A 550 -5.13 5.98 15.17
N GLN A 551 -6.33 5.42 15.13
CA GLN A 551 -6.98 4.68 16.22
C GLN A 551 -6.02 3.67 16.90
N ILE A 552 -5.64 3.89 18.17
CA ILE A 552 -4.78 2.96 18.92
C ILE A 552 -5.55 1.66 19.21
N GLY A 553 -4.91 0.51 19.00
CA GLY A 553 -5.57 -0.79 19.02
C GLY A 553 -6.51 -1.08 17.84
N GLY A 554 -6.88 -0.06 17.05
CA GLY A 554 -7.68 -0.22 15.85
C GLY A 554 -7.00 -1.13 14.82
N TYR A 555 -7.80 -1.94 14.14
CA TYR A 555 -7.34 -2.78 13.05
C TYR A 555 -6.99 -1.93 11.82
N GLN A 556 -5.80 -2.15 11.27
CA GLN A 556 -5.37 -1.54 10.01
C GLN A 556 -5.58 -2.59 8.91
N THR A 557 -6.61 -2.43 8.08
CA THR A 557 -7.01 -3.41 7.05
C THR A 557 -7.16 -2.75 5.68
N GLY A 558 -7.63 -3.47 4.65
CA GLY A 558 -7.78 -2.94 3.31
C GLY A 558 -8.84 -3.67 2.49
N ALA A 559 -8.87 -3.39 1.19
CA ALA A 559 -9.74 -4.09 0.23
C ALA A 559 -9.20 -3.94 -1.19
N ILE A 560 -9.73 -4.75 -2.11
CA ILE A 560 -9.66 -4.48 -3.56
C ILE A 560 -11.07 -4.54 -4.13
N LEU A 561 -11.35 -3.68 -5.10
CA LEU A 561 -12.67 -3.55 -5.74
C LEU A 561 -12.53 -3.21 -7.22
N ALA A 562 -13.56 -3.52 -7.99
CA ALA A 562 -13.72 -3.08 -9.37
C ALA A 562 -14.84 -2.04 -9.49
N VAL A 563 -14.61 -1.00 -10.27
CA VAL A 563 -15.56 0.08 -10.59
C VAL A 563 -15.80 0.10 -12.09
N ASP A 564 -17.05 0.23 -12.53
CA ASP A 564 -17.36 0.48 -13.94
C ASP A 564 -16.97 1.92 -14.34
N ASN A 565 -16.37 2.05 -15.52
CA ASN A 565 -15.83 3.30 -16.04
C ASN A 565 -16.90 4.22 -16.64
N SER A 566 -18.05 3.69 -17.06
CA SER A 566 -19.13 4.46 -17.67
C SER A 566 -20.11 5.08 -16.66
N THR A 567 -20.18 4.53 -15.45
CA THR A 567 -21.14 4.89 -14.40
C THR A 567 -20.50 5.25 -13.06
N GLY A 568 -19.25 4.85 -12.82
CA GLY A 568 -18.57 5.01 -11.54
C GLY A 568 -19.11 4.13 -10.40
N LYS A 569 -19.91 3.10 -10.70
CA LYS A 569 -20.44 2.16 -9.70
C LYS A 569 -19.49 1.01 -9.41
N VAL A 570 -19.43 0.58 -8.15
CA VAL A 570 -18.71 -0.63 -7.73
C VAL A 570 -19.42 -1.88 -8.29
N VAL A 571 -18.68 -2.74 -8.97
CA VAL A 571 -19.17 -3.99 -9.60
C VAL A 571 -18.91 -5.19 -8.69
N TRP A 572 -17.75 -5.23 -8.05
CA TRP A 572 -17.45 -6.18 -6.98
C TRP A 572 -16.47 -5.58 -5.98
N TYR A 573 -16.49 -6.09 -4.74
CA TYR A 573 -15.65 -5.67 -3.62
C TYR A 573 -15.17 -6.90 -2.86
N LYS A 574 -13.88 -6.96 -2.49
CA LYS A 574 -13.28 -7.99 -1.66
C LYS A 574 -12.53 -7.33 -0.49
N ALA A 575 -13.05 -7.50 0.72
CA ALA A 575 -12.36 -7.09 1.94
C ALA A 575 -11.07 -7.91 2.12
N LEU A 576 -10.01 -7.29 2.63
CA LEU A 576 -8.72 -7.93 2.85
C LEU A 576 -8.18 -7.63 4.25
N LYS A 577 -7.45 -8.60 4.79
CA LYS A 577 -6.79 -8.51 6.11
C LYS A 577 -5.78 -7.36 6.17
N PHE A 578 -5.21 -6.97 5.03
CA PHE A 578 -4.15 -5.98 4.93
C PHE A 578 -4.49 -4.81 4.01
N ASP A 579 -3.87 -3.67 4.31
CA ASP A 579 -3.80 -2.47 3.48
C ASP A 579 -3.41 -2.81 2.03
N LEU A 580 -4.13 -2.24 1.05
CA LEU A 580 -3.70 -2.21 -0.35
C LEU A 580 -3.56 -0.78 -0.89
N SER A 581 -3.68 0.27 -0.06
CA SER A 581 -3.63 1.64 -0.57
C SER A 581 -2.22 2.12 -0.92
N ARG A 582 -1.16 1.37 -0.58
CA ARG A 582 0.24 1.80 -0.71
C ARG A 582 1.05 0.96 -1.69
N GLN A 583 1.16 1.43 -2.92
CA GLN A 583 2.11 0.97 -3.96
C GLN A 583 1.94 -0.47 -4.46
N HIS A 584 0.84 -1.14 -4.13
CA HIS A 584 0.53 -2.49 -4.61
C HIS A 584 0.20 -2.56 -6.12
N ASN A 585 -0.01 -1.40 -6.76
CA ASN A 585 -0.26 -1.14 -8.19
C ASN A 585 -0.64 -2.42 -8.98
N PRO A 586 -1.92 -2.83 -8.96
CA PRO A 586 -2.33 -4.11 -9.52
C PRO A 586 -2.10 -4.17 -11.04
N LEU A 587 -1.77 -5.35 -11.54
CA LEU A 587 -1.71 -5.65 -12.97
C LEU A 587 -3.04 -6.26 -13.41
N VAL A 588 -3.58 -5.81 -14.54
CA VAL A 588 -4.68 -6.52 -15.24
C VAL A 588 -4.25 -6.94 -16.65
N THR A 589 -4.69 -8.12 -17.09
CA THR A 589 -4.34 -8.69 -18.40
C THR A 589 -5.51 -8.64 -19.38
N ALA A 590 -5.20 -8.74 -20.68
CA ALA A 590 -6.21 -8.95 -21.72
C ALA A 590 -7.00 -10.28 -21.57
N THR A 591 -6.58 -11.17 -20.66
CA THR A 591 -7.20 -12.47 -20.35
C THR A 591 -8.10 -12.46 -19.11
N ASP A 592 -8.44 -11.26 -18.61
CA ASP A 592 -9.22 -11.03 -17.39
C ASP A 592 -8.58 -11.65 -16.13
N LEU A 593 -7.25 -11.62 -16.03
CA LEU A 593 -6.54 -11.85 -14.78
C LEU A 593 -6.19 -10.52 -14.11
N LEU A 594 -6.27 -10.49 -12.78
CA LEU A 594 -5.92 -9.36 -11.94
C LEU A 594 -4.89 -9.81 -10.90
N PHE A 595 -3.64 -9.36 -11.03
CA PHE A 595 -2.57 -9.67 -10.09
C PHE A 595 -2.33 -8.51 -9.12
N HIS A 596 -2.14 -8.83 -7.84
CA HIS A 596 -1.78 -7.86 -6.81
C HIS A 596 -0.94 -8.49 -5.69
N THR A 597 -0.16 -7.67 -5.00
CA THR A 597 0.73 -8.05 -3.90
C THR A 597 0.09 -7.82 -2.54
N GLN A 598 0.56 -8.50 -1.49
CA GLN A 598 0.10 -8.31 -0.10
C GLN A 598 1.26 -8.18 0.91
N MET A 599 0.95 -7.57 2.06
CA MET A 599 1.92 -7.32 3.13
C MET A 599 2.41 -8.59 3.84
N ASP A 600 1.69 -9.72 3.77
CA ASP A 600 2.15 -11.03 4.24
C ASP A 600 2.86 -11.85 3.15
N GLY A 601 3.32 -11.18 2.09
CA GLY A 601 4.26 -11.72 1.09
C GLY A 601 3.62 -12.49 -0.07
N TRP A 602 2.29 -12.63 -0.10
CA TRP A 602 1.61 -13.23 -1.26
C TRP A 602 1.62 -12.30 -2.48
N LEU A 603 2.00 -12.84 -3.63
CA LEU A 603 1.47 -12.40 -4.92
C LEU A 603 0.21 -13.22 -5.20
N VAL A 604 -0.89 -12.58 -5.59
CA VAL A 604 -2.18 -13.24 -5.81
C VAL A 604 -2.74 -12.90 -7.18
N GLY A 605 -3.16 -13.92 -7.92
CA GLY A 605 -3.88 -13.81 -9.19
C GLY A 605 -5.37 -14.07 -9.01
N ARG A 606 -6.20 -13.14 -9.48
CA ARG A 606 -7.66 -13.16 -9.38
C ARG A 606 -8.33 -13.14 -10.74
N ASP A 607 -9.59 -13.55 -10.78
CA ASP A 607 -10.49 -13.23 -11.89
C ASP A 607 -10.81 -11.72 -11.87
N ALA A 608 -10.47 -10.98 -12.94
CA ALA A 608 -10.70 -9.55 -13.02
C ALA A 608 -12.19 -9.16 -13.13
N ALA A 609 -13.08 -10.09 -13.48
CA ALA A 609 -14.51 -9.86 -13.61
C ALA A 609 -15.31 -10.13 -12.32
N THR A 610 -14.78 -10.94 -11.38
CA THR A 610 -15.47 -11.30 -10.12
C THR A 610 -14.66 -11.06 -8.85
N GLY A 611 -13.34 -10.86 -8.97
CA GLY A 611 -12.39 -10.75 -7.86
C GLY A 611 -12.02 -12.07 -7.18
N ASP A 612 -12.50 -13.21 -7.68
CA ASP A 612 -12.26 -14.52 -7.05
C ASP A 612 -10.80 -14.96 -7.20
N GLU A 613 -10.27 -15.68 -6.22
CA GLU A 613 -8.88 -16.11 -6.18
C GLU A 613 -8.66 -17.34 -7.07
N LEU A 614 -7.68 -17.26 -7.97
CA LEU A 614 -7.35 -18.34 -8.92
C LEU A 614 -5.96 -18.94 -8.68
N TRP A 615 -5.04 -18.16 -8.09
CA TRP A 615 -3.64 -18.54 -7.87
C TRP A 615 -3.01 -17.64 -6.80
N ARG A 616 -2.05 -18.17 -6.03
CA ARG A 616 -1.21 -17.39 -5.11
C ARG A 616 0.19 -17.99 -5.00
N PHE A 617 1.16 -17.17 -4.60
CA PHE A 617 2.54 -17.58 -4.36
C PHE A 617 3.20 -16.74 -3.25
N GLN A 618 3.89 -17.39 -2.31
CA GLN A 618 4.56 -16.78 -1.16
C GLN A 618 6.01 -16.37 -1.47
N MET A 619 6.24 -15.05 -1.51
CA MET A 619 7.55 -14.43 -1.79
C MET A 619 8.45 -14.26 -0.55
N GLY A 620 7.96 -14.65 0.64
CA GLY A 620 8.73 -14.74 1.89
C GLY A 620 9.08 -13.42 2.57
N ALA A 621 8.66 -12.29 2.00
CA ALA A 621 8.78 -10.97 2.60
C ALA A 621 7.61 -10.07 2.19
N PRO A 622 7.20 -9.12 3.04
CA PRO A 622 6.12 -8.17 2.74
C PRO A 622 6.30 -7.44 1.40
N SER A 623 5.24 -7.32 0.60
CA SER A 623 5.29 -6.62 -0.68
C SER A 623 4.32 -5.43 -0.75
N GLN A 624 4.85 -4.32 -1.26
CA GLN A 624 4.16 -3.09 -1.67
C GLN A 624 4.64 -2.68 -3.06
N ALA A 625 4.93 -3.66 -3.90
CA ALA A 625 5.39 -3.44 -5.25
C ALA A 625 4.23 -3.59 -6.22
N GLY A 626 4.29 -2.80 -7.29
CA GLY A 626 3.45 -3.04 -8.46
C GLY A 626 3.77 -4.40 -9.08
N THR A 627 2.77 -4.98 -9.73
CA THR A 627 2.97 -6.13 -10.60
C THR A 627 3.07 -5.64 -12.05
N ILE A 628 3.98 -6.22 -12.83
CA ILE A 628 4.19 -5.90 -14.24
C ILE A 628 4.10 -7.17 -15.09
N SER A 629 3.90 -7.02 -16.40
CA SER A 629 4.02 -8.13 -17.35
C SER A 629 4.71 -7.68 -18.62
N TYR A 630 5.54 -8.55 -19.18
CA TYR A 630 6.38 -8.33 -20.34
C TYR A 630 6.57 -9.67 -21.07
N GLU A 631 7.09 -9.65 -22.29
CA GLU A 631 7.39 -10.83 -23.10
C GLU A 631 8.87 -10.79 -23.52
N ILE A 632 9.57 -11.94 -23.49
CA ILE A 632 10.92 -12.07 -24.05
C ILE A 632 11.02 -13.46 -24.67
N ASN A 633 11.52 -13.54 -25.92
CA ASN A 633 11.64 -14.80 -26.68
C ASN A 633 10.31 -15.60 -26.75
N ASP A 634 9.20 -14.92 -27.06
CA ASP A 634 7.84 -15.48 -27.11
C ASP A 634 7.32 -16.07 -25.76
N GLU A 635 7.99 -15.83 -24.62
CA GLU A 635 7.54 -16.23 -23.28
C GLU A 635 7.02 -15.04 -22.47
N GLN A 636 5.75 -15.12 -22.01
CA GLN A 636 5.16 -14.09 -21.15
C GLN A 636 5.62 -14.27 -19.70
N TYR A 637 6.08 -13.18 -19.10
CA TYR A 637 6.43 -13.07 -17.69
C TYR A 637 5.42 -12.21 -16.92
N ILE A 638 5.23 -12.54 -15.64
CA ILE A 638 4.70 -11.65 -14.59
C ILE A 638 5.85 -11.35 -13.64
N ALA A 639 6.06 -10.10 -13.21
CA ALA A 639 7.10 -9.79 -12.22
C ALA A 639 6.67 -8.75 -11.18
N THR A 640 7.32 -8.80 -10.01
CA THR A 640 7.11 -7.86 -8.90
C THR A 640 8.32 -7.89 -7.94
N THR A 641 8.26 -7.17 -6.81
CA THR A 641 9.31 -7.19 -5.78
C THR A 641 8.71 -7.48 -4.39
N ASN A 642 9.49 -8.04 -3.47
CA ASN A 642 9.08 -8.30 -2.08
C ASN A 642 9.68 -7.27 -1.09
N MET A 643 9.86 -6.03 -1.56
CA MET A 643 10.64 -4.99 -0.88
C MET A 643 9.77 -3.92 -0.17
N ALA A 644 8.69 -4.30 0.52
CA ALA A 644 7.79 -3.32 1.16
C ALA A 644 8.47 -2.36 2.15
N GLY A 645 7.85 -1.21 2.39
CA GLY A 645 8.18 -0.33 3.51
C GLY A 645 7.42 -0.69 4.80
N SER A 646 7.77 -0.02 5.90
CA SER A 646 7.09 -0.13 7.20
C SER A 646 5.87 0.79 7.35
N GLN A 647 5.14 1.05 6.26
CA GLN A 647 3.92 1.86 6.25
C GLN A 647 2.78 1.08 5.58
N PRO A 648 1.64 0.86 6.25
CA PRO A 648 1.23 1.45 7.51
C PRO A 648 1.64 0.62 8.74
N TYR A 649 2.32 -0.53 8.55
CA TYR A 649 2.64 -1.51 9.59
C TYR A 649 4.11 -1.48 10.03
N SER A 650 4.35 -1.42 11.35
CA SER A 650 5.66 -1.70 11.95
C SER A 650 5.87 -3.22 12.04
N GLN A 651 6.76 -3.76 11.21
CA GLN A 651 7.01 -5.20 11.05
C GLN A 651 8.51 -5.53 11.21
N GLY A 652 8.81 -6.78 11.58
CA GLY A 652 10.15 -7.21 12.01
C GLY A 652 11.22 -7.35 10.92
N GLY A 653 10.84 -7.20 9.65
CA GLY A 653 11.75 -7.28 8.50
C GLY A 653 11.02 -6.97 7.19
N ASN A 654 11.78 -6.53 6.20
CA ASN A 654 11.33 -6.28 4.82
C ASN A 654 12.25 -7.08 3.86
N GLY A 655 11.85 -7.29 2.62
CA GLY A 655 12.68 -8.00 1.63
C GLY A 655 13.58 -7.08 0.80
N ASP A 656 14.35 -7.72 -0.09
CA ASP A 656 15.32 -7.13 -1.01
C ASP A 656 15.30 -7.77 -2.41
N ALA A 657 14.27 -8.55 -2.77
CA ALA A 657 14.26 -9.37 -3.98
C ALA A 657 13.23 -8.95 -5.04
N VAL A 658 13.61 -9.17 -6.29
CA VAL A 658 12.73 -9.17 -7.47
C VAL A 658 12.40 -10.60 -7.82
N TRP A 659 11.13 -10.85 -8.18
CA TRP A 659 10.62 -12.15 -8.61
C TRP A 659 10.02 -12.02 -10.01
N ALA A 660 10.27 -13.02 -10.87
CA ALA A 660 9.57 -13.17 -12.14
C ALA A 660 9.02 -14.59 -12.29
N PHE A 661 7.86 -14.71 -12.92
CA PHE A 661 7.06 -15.93 -13.05
C PHE A 661 6.66 -16.14 -14.50
N LYS A 662 6.70 -17.39 -14.99
CA LYS A 662 6.18 -17.79 -16.31
C LYS A 662 5.46 -19.15 -16.23
N LEU A 663 4.76 -19.54 -17.30
CA LEU A 663 4.18 -20.87 -17.39
C LEU A 663 5.28 -21.94 -17.37
N GLY A 664 5.15 -22.95 -16.52
CA GLY A 664 6.16 -23.99 -16.35
C GLY A 664 7.45 -23.50 -15.67
N GLY A 665 7.44 -22.35 -14.97
CA GLY A 665 8.57 -21.92 -14.15
C GLY A 665 8.83 -22.88 -12.98
N THR A 666 10.09 -23.28 -12.79
CA THR A 666 10.49 -24.26 -11.76
C THR A 666 11.66 -23.79 -10.88
N ALA A 667 11.93 -22.49 -10.80
CA ALA A 667 13.01 -21.98 -9.96
C ALA A 667 12.72 -22.25 -8.48
N LYS A 668 13.70 -22.78 -7.74
CA LYS A 668 13.60 -23.00 -6.29
C LYS A 668 14.02 -21.74 -5.53
N TYR A 669 13.35 -21.43 -4.43
CA TYR A 669 13.72 -20.28 -3.60
C TYR A 669 15.11 -20.45 -2.98
N HIS A 670 15.95 -19.43 -3.16
CA HIS A 670 17.26 -19.32 -2.52
C HIS A 670 17.42 -17.94 -1.89
N THR A 671 18.34 -17.82 -0.95
CA THR A 671 18.86 -16.53 -0.46
C THR A 671 20.26 -16.26 -1.02
N GLY A 672 20.78 -15.05 -0.77
CA GLY A 672 22.12 -14.64 -1.19
C GLY A 672 22.22 -14.26 -2.68
N PRO A 673 23.42 -13.86 -3.15
CA PRO A 673 23.64 -13.50 -4.54
C PRO A 673 23.55 -14.73 -5.44
N ARG A 674 23.13 -14.53 -6.69
CA ARG A 674 22.94 -15.59 -7.69
C ARG A 674 24.23 -16.32 -8.08
N SER A 675 25.39 -15.75 -7.78
CA SER A 675 26.70 -16.39 -7.93
C SER A 675 26.98 -17.44 -6.85
N ASN A 676 26.25 -17.45 -5.73
CA ASN A 676 26.36 -18.44 -4.66
C ASN A 676 25.00 -18.60 -3.91
N PRO A 677 23.97 -19.17 -4.56
CA PRO A 677 22.62 -19.25 -4.02
C PRO A 677 22.48 -20.31 -2.91
N VAL A 678 21.79 -19.97 -1.82
CA VAL A 678 21.52 -20.89 -0.70
C VAL A 678 20.04 -21.27 -0.67
N TYR A 679 19.71 -22.48 -1.10
CA TYR A 679 18.33 -23.00 -1.11
C TYR A 679 17.87 -23.34 0.31
N VAL A 680 16.78 -22.71 0.77
CA VAL A 680 16.33 -22.77 2.18
C VAL A 680 15.26 -23.83 2.42
N SER A 681 14.16 -23.78 1.64
CA SER A 681 13.01 -24.69 1.79
C SER A 681 13.08 -25.91 0.87
N GLY A 682 13.90 -25.85 -0.19
CA GLY A 682 13.83 -26.79 -1.31
C GLY A 682 12.53 -26.71 -2.12
N SER A 683 11.64 -25.76 -1.82
CA SER A 683 10.42 -25.46 -2.58
C SER A 683 10.68 -24.39 -3.65
N GLN A 684 9.67 -24.12 -4.48
CA GLN A 684 9.62 -22.92 -5.32
C GLN A 684 9.32 -21.67 -4.47
N GLU A 685 8.42 -21.80 -3.49
CA GLU A 685 8.04 -20.72 -2.57
C GLU A 685 9.06 -20.51 -1.45
N ALA A 686 9.15 -19.25 -1.01
CA ALA A 686 9.94 -18.88 0.15
C ALA A 686 9.20 -19.21 1.46
N PRO A 687 9.90 -19.47 2.58
CA PRO A 687 9.27 -19.59 3.90
C PRO A 687 8.40 -18.38 4.21
N ALA A 688 7.24 -18.61 4.82
CA ALA A 688 6.29 -17.55 5.14
C ALA A 688 6.93 -16.52 6.09
N PRO A 689 6.72 -15.21 5.86
CA PRO A 689 7.39 -14.14 6.62
C PRO A 689 7.02 -14.16 8.11
N LEU A 690 7.74 -13.37 8.90
CA LEU A 690 7.34 -13.09 10.28
C LEU A 690 5.89 -12.53 10.29
N PRO A 691 4.99 -13.05 11.16
CA PRO A 691 3.64 -12.51 11.25
C PRO A 691 3.64 -10.99 11.51
N ILE A 692 2.74 -10.26 10.85
CA ILE A 692 2.61 -8.80 11.03
C ILE A 692 2.04 -8.51 12.43
N ALA A 693 2.94 -8.41 13.40
CA ALA A 693 2.63 -8.26 14.81
C ALA A 693 1.71 -7.06 15.11
N ASN A 694 1.83 -5.99 14.32
CA ASN A 694 1.13 -4.72 14.50
C ASN A 694 0.00 -4.50 13.46
N TRP A 695 -0.72 -5.56 13.09
CA TRP A 695 -1.99 -5.49 12.34
C TRP A 695 -3.11 -4.73 13.08
N ARG A 696 -3.07 -4.69 14.42
CA ARG A 696 -3.69 -3.65 15.25
C ARG A 696 -2.63 -2.58 15.57
N ARG A 697 -2.99 -1.29 15.60
CA ARG A 697 -2.03 -0.22 15.98
C ARG A 697 -1.48 -0.46 17.40
N PRO A 698 -0.15 -0.43 17.62
CA PRO A 698 0.45 -0.61 18.95
C PRO A 698 0.13 0.55 19.90
N VAL A 699 0.18 0.24 21.19
CA VAL A 699 0.12 1.19 22.31
C VAL A 699 1.54 1.69 22.60
N ASP A 700 1.69 2.99 22.90
CA ASP A 700 2.98 3.60 23.25
C ASP A 700 3.42 3.16 24.66
N ASN A 701 4.60 2.54 24.80
CA ASN A 701 5.10 2.00 26.07
C ASN A 701 5.44 3.09 27.09
N THR A 702 4.76 3.10 28.24
CA THR A 702 5.12 3.89 29.42
C THR A 702 6.07 3.12 30.33
N ALA A 703 7.09 3.79 30.87
CA ALA A 703 7.96 3.19 31.87
C ALA A 703 7.17 2.92 33.18
N PRO A 704 7.06 1.66 33.67
CA PRO A 704 6.49 1.39 34.97
C PRO A 704 7.37 1.99 36.05
N GLY A 705 6.79 2.86 36.89
CA GLY A 705 7.42 3.36 38.11
C GLY A 705 7.16 2.41 39.28
N ILE A 706 6.71 2.95 40.42
CA ILE A 706 6.36 2.17 41.63
C ILE A 706 5.02 1.43 41.53
N VAL A 707 4.58 1.04 40.31
CA VAL A 707 3.29 0.38 40.08
C VAL A 707 3.40 -1.12 40.41
N PRO A 708 2.51 -1.69 41.25
CA PRO A 708 2.51 -3.11 41.57
C PRO A 708 2.45 -4.03 40.33
N PRO A 709 2.97 -5.28 40.40
CA PRO A 709 3.08 -6.16 39.22
C PRO A 709 1.77 -6.48 38.50
N ASN A 710 0.66 -6.58 39.25
CA ASN A 710 -0.68 -6.89 38.72
C ASN A 710 -1.62 -5.67 38.74
N GLU A 711 -1.07 -4.45 38.78
CA GLU A 711 -1.86 -3.22 38.84
C GLU A 711 -1.58 -2.30 37.64
N ILE A 712 -2.56 -1.47 37.28
CA ILE A 712 -2.47 -0.46 36.23
C ILE A 712 -3.08 0.84 36.75
N TRP A 713 -2.34 1.94 36.61
CA TRP A 713 -2.75 3.28 37.03
C TRP A 713 -3.23 4.11 35.84
N MET A 714 -4.44 4.66 35.94
CA MET A 714 -5.09 5.39 34.84
C MET A 714 -4.75 6.89 34.86
N ALA A 715 -4.69 7.49 33.66
CA ALA A 715 -4.42 8.91 33.43
C ALA A 715 -3.16 9.47 34.13
N ARG A 716 -2.06 8.71 34.15
CA ARG A 716 -0.75 9.13 34.67
C ARG A 716 0.30 9.06 33.59
N SER A 717 1.12 10.10 33.42
CA SER A 717 2.21 10.09 32.42
C SER A 717 3.41 9.22 32.82
N ASN A 718 3.52 8.83 34.10
CA ASN A 718 4.46 7.82 34.60
C ASN A 718 4.03 7.31 36.00
N GLY A 719 4.72 6.29 36.51
CA GLY A 719 4.43 5.68 37.81
C GLY A 719 5.15 6.33 39.00
N ASN A 720 5.36 7.65 39.03
CA ASN A 720 5.99 8.34 40.16
C ASN A 720 5.28 9.67 40.53
N ALA A 721 5.66 10.24 41.68
CA ALA A 721 4.99 11.41 42.27
C ALA A 721 5.08 12.71 41.44
N ASN A 722 5.98 12.77 40.45
CA ASN A 722 6.11 13.88 39.51
C ASN A 722 5.30 13.66 38.21
N SER A 723 4.52 12.58 38.10
CA SER A 723 3.54 12.41 37.03
C SER A 723 2.52 13.56 37.06
N THR A 724 2.17 14.04 35.87
CA THR A 724 1.01 14.91 35.64
C THR A 724 -0.26 14.15 36.09
N PRO A 725 -1.20 14.81 36.78
CA PRO A 725 -2.53 14.25 37.06
C PRO A 725 -3.46 14.42 35.86
N ASP A 726 -4.53 13.61 35.81
CA ASP A 726 -5.56 13.61 34.75
C ASP A 726 -4.97 13.61 33.32
N SER A 727 -3.87 12.88 33.13
CA SER A 727 -2.99 13.01 31.98
C SER A 727 -3.57 12.41 30.70
N THR A 728 -3.60 13.20 29.63
CA THR A 728 -4.23 12.88 28.33
C THR A 728 -3.25 12.47 27.22
N ALA A 729 -2.01 12.08 27.57
CA ALA A 729 -1.06 11.56 26.59
C ALA A 729 -1.41 10.12 26.19
N THR A 730 -0.95 9.67 25.01
CA THR A 730 -1.26 8.34 24.48
C THR A 730 -0.75 7.20 25.36
N SER A 731 0.36 7.42 26.07
CA SER A 731 0.96 6.50 27.03
C SER A 731 0.45 6.68 28.47
N SER A 732 -0.61 7.46 28.73
CA SER A 732 -1.03 7.79 30.11
C SER A 732 -1.82 6.70 30.87
N MET A 733 -1.70 5.44 30.45
CA MET A 733 -1.98 4.26 31.28
C MET A 733 -0.65 3.72 31.78
N VAL A 734 -0.49 3.34 33.06
CA VAL A 734 0.83 2.95 33.60
C VAL A 734 0.83 1.57 34.26
N PRO A 735 1.62 0.61 33.74
CA PRO A 735 2.21 0.59 32.40
C PRO A 735 1.11 0.46 31.34
N SER A 736 1.30 1.09 30.19
CA SER A 736 0.33 1.06 29.09
C SER A 736 0.23 -0.32 28.42
N VAL A 737 1.31 -1.09 28.46
CA VAL A 737 1.33 -2.51 28.07
C VAL A 737 1.67 -3.35 29.30
N ARG A 738 0.73 -4.20 29.72
CA ARG A 738 0.88 -5.12 30.86
C ARG A 738 0.76 -6.56 30.37
N THR A 739 1.84 -7.34 30.46
CA THR A 739 1.81 -8.78 30.12
C THR A 739 1.60 -9.61 31.37
N VAL A 740 0.65 -10.56 31.34
CA VAL A 740 0.34 -11.48 32.46
C VAL A 740 0.03 -12.89 31.95
N PRO A 741 0.25 -13.95 32.77
CA PRO A 741 -0.26 -15.28 32.47
C PRO A 741 -1.80 -15.35 32.47
N VAL A 742 -2.36 -16.28 31.70
CA VAL A 742 -3.77 -16.67 31.82
C VAL A 742 -4.11 -17.08 33.27
N GLY A 743 -5.30 -16.66 33.74
CA GLY A 743 -5.78 -16.83 35.11
C GLY A 743 -5.41 -15.68 36.05
N THR A 744 -4.67 -14.67 35.58
CA THR A 744 -4.27 -13.52 36.43
C THR A 744 -5.39 -12.51 36.61
N THR A 745 -5.65 -12.12 37.87
CA THR A 745 -6.44 -10.93 38.21
C THR A 745 -5.57 -9.68 38.14
N VAL A 746 -6.00 -8.70 37.34
CA VAL A 746 -5.38 -7.37 37.22
C VAL A 746 -6.26 -6.34 37.91
N THR A 747 -5.63 -5.41 38.64
CA THR A 747 -6.30 -4.27 39.29
C THR A 747 -6.11 -3.01 38.45
N PHE A 748 -7.19 -2.27 38.23
CA PHE A 748 -7.19 -0.93 37.62
C PHE A 748 -7.42 0.10 38.75
N ARG A 749 -6.62 1.16 38.82
CA ARG A 749 -6.75 2.26 39.81
C ARG A 749 -6.86 3.60 39.11
N ASN A 750 -7.72 4.49 39.64
CA ASN A 750 -7.59 5.93 39.43
C ASN A 750 -6.82 6.55 40.61
N PRO A 751 -5.52 6.91 40.51
CA PRO A 751 -4.71 7.26 41.69
C PRO A 751 -5.10 8.60 42.32
N GLY A 752 -5.57 8.57 43.57
CA GLY A 752 -5.94 9.74 44.34
C GLY A 752 -4.83 10.21 45.28
N VAL A 753 -5.23 10.95 46.32
CA VAL A 753 -4.33 11.55 47.32
C VAL A 753 -3.64 10.51 48.20
N GLU A 754 -4.18 9.30 48.29
CA GLU A 754 -3.59 8.14 48.95
C GLU A 754 -2.37 7.57 48.21
N THR A 755 -2.34 7.70 46.87
CA THR A 755 -1.22 7.25 46.03
C THR A 755 -0.25 8.39 45.74
N PHE A 756 -0.77 9.61 45.50
CA PHE A 756 0.05 10.79 45.18
C PHE A 756 -0.40 12.04 45.96
N PRO A 757 0.03 12.20 47.23
CA PRO A 757 -0.42 13.30 48.10
C PRO A 757 -0.25 14.72 47.52
N ASN A 758 0.79 14.93 46.70
CA ASN A 758 1.12 16.23 46.11
C ASN A 758 0.62 16.40 44.66
N SER A 759 0.08 15.36 44.03
CA SER A 759 -0.33 15.36 42.62
C SER A 759 -1.36 14.24 42.35
N PRO A 760 -2.53 14.22 43.02
CA PRO A 760 -3.57 13.23 42.79
C PRO A 760 -4.30 13.49 41.47
N ASN A 761 -4.90 12.46 40.87
CA ASN A 761 -5.94 12.70 39.87
C ASN A 761 -7.16 13.38 40.54
N LEU A 762 -7.88 14.20 39.78
CA LEU A 762 -9.00 15.03 40.24
C LEU A 762 -10.33 14.69 39.55
N LYS A 763 -10.29 13.85 38.51
CA LYS A 763 -11.47 13.47 37.69
C LYS A 763 -11.83 11.99 37.86
N GLU A 764 -13.05 11.65 37.46
CA GLU A 764 -13.40 10.29 37.09
C GLU A 764 -12.56 9.85 35.87
N HIS A 765 -12.07 8.62 35.90
CA HIS A 765 -11.37 7.99 34.79
C HIS A 765 -11.89 6.57 34.60
N CYS A 766 -11.78 6.06 33.37
CA CYS A 766 -12.36 4.77 32.99
C CYS A 766 -11.35 3.76 32.45
N ALA A 767 -11.72 2.48 32.58
CA ALA A 767 -11.15 1.39 31.80
C ALA A 767 -12.29 0.75 30.98
N THR A 768 -12.52 1.25 29.76
CA THR A 768 -13.53 0.72 28.84
C THR A 768 -12.88 -0.28 27.88
N GLN A 769 -13.17 -1.57 28.01
CA GLN A 769 -12.68 -2.64 27.12
C GLN A 769 -13.46 -2.60 25.80
N PHE A 770 -12.79 -2.47 24.65
CA PHE A 770 -13.43 -1.95 23.43
C PHE A 770 -13.58 -2.87 22.22
N PHE A 771 -13.21 -4.16 22.31
CA PHE A 771 -13.53 -5.13 21.27
C PHE A 771 -14.62 -6.09 21.75
N GLU A 772 -14.27 -6.91 22.74
CA GLU A 772 -15.11 -7.95 23.32
C GLU A 772 -16.08 -7.42 24.41
N GLY A 773 -15.92 -6.17 24.87
CA GLY A 773 -16.87 -5.48 25.78
C GLY A 773 -16.82 -5.94 27.23
N LEU A 774 -15.75 -6.64 27.63
CA LEU A 774 -15.68 -7.45 28.86
C LEU A 774 -15.79 -6.68 30.18
N PHE A 775 -15.44 -5.38 30.18
CA PHE A 775 -15.55 -4.51 31.34
C PHE A 775 -15.61 -3.04 30.91
N ASN A 776 -16.23 -2.21 31.77
CA ASN A 776 -16.36 -0.77 31.59
C ASN A 776 -16.33 -0.10 32.97
N PHE A 777 -15.17 -0.11 33.61
CA PHE A 777 -15.02 0.43 34.96
C PHE A 777 -14.98 1.96 34.90
N ARG A 778 -15.77 2.62 35.75
CA ARG A 778 -15.68 4.05 36.07
C ARG A 778 -15.15 4.16 37.49
N LEU A 779 -14.09 4.94 37.71
CA LEU A 779 -13.41 5.04 39.00
C LEU A 779 -13.17 6.50 39.37
N GLN A 780 -13.60 6.89 40.56
CA GLN A 780 -13.26 8.16 41.22
C GLN A 780 -11.82 8.12 41.76
N PRO A 781 -11.17 9.26 42.04
CA PRO A 781 -9.83 9.29 42.60
C PRO A 781 -9.72 8.50 43.91
N GLY A 782 -8.81 7.52 43.93
CA GLY A 782 -8.59 6.57 45.02
C GLY A 782 -9.23 5.19 44.81
N GLU A 783 -10.21 5.06 43.91
CA GLU A 783 -10.93 3.81 43.68
C GLU A 783 -10.17 2.81 42.81
N THR A 784 -10.58 1.54 42.92
CA THR A 784 -10.04 0.41 42.14
C THR A 784 -11.12 -0.54 41.65
N ALA A 785 -10.90 -1.17 40.50
CA ALA A 785 -11.67 -2.31 39.99
C ALA A 785 -10.73 -3.46 39.60
N GLN A 786 -11.28 -4.67 39.46
CA GLN A 786 -10.51 -5.87 39.12
C GLN A 786 -11.16 -6.70 38.01
N TYR A 787 -10.34 -7.33 37.18
CA TYR A 787 -10.77 -8.31 36.18
C TYR A 787 -9.79 -9.47 36.09
N THR A 788 -10.31 -10.70 35.93
CA THR A 788 -9.51 -11.95 35.87
C THR A 788 -9.51 -12.51 34.46
N PHE A 789 -8.32 -12.58 33.84
CA PHE A 789 -8.18 -12.93 32.44
C PHE A 789 -8.00 -14.44 32.23
N ASN A 790 -9.11 -15.17 32.11
CA ASN A 790 -9.11 -16.64 32.00
C ASN A 790 -8.84 -17.20 30.59
N ARG A 791 -8.52 -16.36 29.60
CA ARG A 791 -8.18 -16.75 28.22
C ARG A 791 -7.01 -15.91 27.70
N GLU A 792 -6.26 -16.46 26.76
CA GLU A 792 -5.18 -15.78 26.03
C GLU A 792 -5.76 -14.73 25.08
N GLY A 793 -5.08 -13.58 24.94
CA GLY A 793 -5.51 -12.52 24.01
C GLY A 793 -4.84 -11.16 24.25
N GLU A 794 -5.16 -10.21 23.37
CA GLU A 794 -4.79 -8.80 23.51
C GLU A 794 -6.03 -7.96 23.84
N TYR A 795 -6.16 -7.59 25.11
CA TYR A 795 -7.30 -6.85 25.63
C TYR A 795 -6.97 -5.36 25.71
N PHE A 796 -7.47 -4.61 24.73
CA PHE A 796 -7.31 -3.16 24.67
C PHE A 796 -8.45 -2.46 25.41
N TYR A 797 -8.12 -1.36 26.09
CA TYR A 797 -9.06 -0.52 26.83
C TYR A 797 -8.61 0.95 26.78
N ASN A 798 -9.55 1.90 26.92
CA ASN A 798 -9.23 3.32 26.97
C ASN A 798 -10.04 4.10 28.03
N ASP A 799 -9.57 5.31 28.30
CA ASP A 799 -10.21 6.26 29.21
C ASP A 799 -11.44 6.94 28.57
N CYS A 800 -12.37 7.39 29.41
CA CYS A 800 -13.61 8.08 29.02
C CYS A 800 -13.49 9.61 29.04
N THR A 801 -12.52 10.15 29.80
CA THR A 801 -12.27 11.59 29.95
C THR A 801 -11.41 12.16 28.81
N ASP A 802 -10.58 11.34 28.17
CA ASP A 802 -9.92 11.64 26.89
C ASP A 802 -9.74 10.34 26.10
N PRO A 803 -9.90 10.33 24.77
CA PRO A 803 -9.76 9.10 23.98
C PRO A 803 -8.30 8.64 23.75
N ARG A 804 -7.30 9.47 24.04
CA ARG A 804 -5.89 9.19 23.75
C ARG A 804 -5.21 8.22 24.72
N PRO A 805 -5.42 8.28 26.06
CA PRO A 805 -4.89 7.27 26.97
C PRO A 805 -5.50 5.90 26.67
N VAL A 806 -4.70 5.04 26.03
CA VAL A 806 -5.06 3.67 25.68
C VAL A 806 -4.08 2.72 26.35
N GLY A 807 -4.57 1.59 26.85
CA GLY A 807 -3.77 0.52 27.38
C GLY A 807 -4.10 -0.83 26.77
N LYS A 808 -3.20 -1.79 26.95
CA LYS A 808 -3.32 -3.17 26.52
C LYS A 808 -2.87 -4.12 27.63
N VAL A 809 -3.73 -5.07 27.99
CA VAL A 809 -3.32 -6.28 28.71
C VAL A 809 -3.03 -7.36 27.67
N ILE A 810 -1.78 -7.85 27.61
CA ILE A 810 -1.41 -9.04 26.84
C ILE A 810 -1.50 -10.22 27.80
N VAL A 811 -2.41 -11.14 27.56
CA VAL A 811 -2.59 -12.32 28.40
C VAL A 811 -2.03 -13.51 27.63
N THR A 812 -1.06 -14.23 28.20
CA THR A 812 -0.35 -15.33 27.51
C THR A 812 -0.63 -16.67 28.18
N ALA A 813 -0.98 -17.69 27.37
CA ALA A 813 -1.05 -19.06 27.85
C ALA A 813 0.36 -19.65 27.86
N ILE A 814 0.85 -20.05 29.03
CA ILE A 814 2.14 -20.74 29.17
C ILE A 814 2.00 -22.12 28.49
N PRO A 815 2.84 -22.47 27.49
CA PRO A 815 2.74 -23.75 26.81
C PRO A 815 3.17 -24.90 27.73
N GLU A 816 2.26 -25.84 27.96
CA GLU A 816 2.49 -27.05 28.75
C GLU A 816 2.83 -28.21 27.81
N SER A 817 4.07 -28.70 27.89
CA SER A 817 4.59 -29.74 27.00
C SER A 817 4.08 -31.13 27.39
N VAL A 818 3.57 -31.87 26.41
CA VAL A 818 3.09 -33.25 26.55
C VAL A 818 3.92 -34.15 25.60
N PRO A 819 5.12 -34.61 25.99
CA PRO A 819 5.99 -35.39 25.11
C PRO A 819 5.33 -36.69 24.61
N GLY A 820 5.49 -37.01 23.33
CA GLY A 820 4.92 -38.22 22.72
C GLY A 820 3.38 -38.21 22.59
N ALA A 821 2.73 -37.05 22.71
CA ALA A 821 1.31 -36.90 22.41
C ALA A 821 1.01 -36.73 20.92
N LEU A 822 1.98 -36.23 20.13
CA LEU A 822 1.82 -35.94 18.70
C LEU A 822 2.34 -37.08 17.80
N GLU A 823 1.45 -37.56 16.94
CA GLU A 823 1.72 -38.57 15.90
C GLU A 823 1.44 -37.91 14.52
N ILE A 824 2.42 -37.93 13.59
CA ILE A 824 2.32 -37.43 12.19
C ILE A 824 3.10 -38.39 11.29
N ASP A 825 2.53 -38.74 10.12
CA ASP A 825 3.16 -39.62 9.12
C ASP A 825 4.19 -38.89 8.23
N THR A 826 4.91 -39.64 7.38
CA THR A 826 5.87 -39.08 6.40
C THR A 826 5.20 -38.08 5.46
N LEU A 827 5.77 -36.89 5.31
CA LEU A 827 5.28 -35.82 4.44
C LEU A 827 6.00 -35.88 3.09
N ASP A 828 5.25 -36.09 2.02
CA ASP A 828 5.77 -36.11 0.65
C ASP A 828 5.22 -34.94 -0.16
N PHE A 829 6.03 -33.89 -0.32
CA PHE A 829 5.67 -32.66 -1.04
C PHE A 829 6.07 -32.70 -2.52
N ARG A 830 6.63 -33.82 -3.01
CA ARG A 830 7.01 -33.95 -4.43
C ARG A 830 5.77 -33.89 -5.33
N ALA A 831 5.84 -33.04 -6.35
CA ALA A 831 4.79 -32.80 -7.32
C ALA A 831 5.37 -32.30 -8.65
N GLU A 832 4.60 -32.31 -9.74
CA GLU A 832 5.03 -31.75 -11.03
C GLU A 832 5.07 -30.21 -11.01
N ARG A 833 4.20 -29.57 -10.22
CA ARG A 833 4.08 -28.13 -10.03
C ARG A 833 3.83 -27.83 -8.55
N PHE A 834 4.24 -26.66 -8.05
CA PHE A 834 3.96 -26.30 -6.65
C PHE A 834 2.45 -26.20 -6.37
N THR A 835 1.66 -25.79 -7.37
CA THR A 835 0.19 -25.74 -7.34
C THR A 835 -0.48 -27.11 -7.25
N ASP A 836 0.25 -28.22 -7.47
CA ASP A 836 -0.22 -29.58 -7.26
C ASP A 836 0.11 -30.09 -5.82
N VAL A 837 0.83 -29.29 -5.01
CA VAL A 837 1.13 -29.56 -3.58
C VAL A 837 -0.08 -29.21 -2.70
N LYS A 838 -1.21 -29.87 -2.98
CA LYS A 838 -2.49 -29.69 -2.29
C LYS A 838 -2.84 -30.91 -1.41
N GLY A 839 -3.82 -30.74 -0.53
CA GLY A 839 -4.42 -31.82 0.28
C GLY A 839 -4.02 -31.79 1.76
N PRO A 840 -4.53 -32.72 2.58
CA PRO A 840 -4.39 -32.66 4.03
C PRO A 840 -3.09 -33.28 4.55
N ILE A 841 -2.45 -32.59 5.50
CA ILE A 841 -1.57 -33.21 6.50
C ILE A 841 -2.44 -33.57 7.70
N ILE A 842 -2.52 -34.86 8.03
CA ILE A 842 -3.23 -35.34 9.22
C ILE A 842 -2.25 -35.49 10.38
N ALA A 843 -2.58 -34.83 11.50
CA ALA A 843 -1.88 -34.96 12.77
C ALA A 843 -2.83 -35.47 13.85
N MET A 844 -2.31 -36.31 14.75
CA MET A 844 -3.09 -36.92 15.83
C MET A 844 -2.46 -36.54 17.17
N PHE A 845 -3.20 -35.78 17.98
CA PHE A 845 -2.74 -35.28 19.28
C PHE A 845 -3.48 -35.98 20.43
N ARG A 846 -2.74 -36.57 21.37
CA ARG A 846 -3.29 -37.30 22.53
C ARG A 846 -3.63 -36.32 23.66
N VAL A 847 -4.90 -36.30 24.09
CA VAL A 847 -5.39 -35.30 25.07
C VAL A 847 -5.36 -35.89 26.49
N PRO A 848 -4.78 -35.20 27.49
CA PRO A 848 -4.82 -35.62 28.89
C PRO A 848 -6.24 -35.60 29.47
N ALA A 849 -6.49 -36.42 30.50
CA ALA A 849 -7.79 -36.42 31.18
C ALA A 849 -8.05 -35.09 31.92
N GLY A 850 -9.30 -34.62 31.92
CA GLY A 850 -9.71 -33.37 32.56
C GLY A 850 -9.58 -32.11 31.68
N TYR A 851 -9.07 -32.23 30.46
CA TYR A 851 -8.97 -31.14 29.49
C TYR A 851 -10.12 -31.23 28.48
N THR A 852 -10.83 -30.12 28.28
CA THR A 852 -11.87 -29.97 27.24
C THR A 852 -11.33 -29.12 26.10
N PHE A 853 -11.53 -29.51 24.85
CA PHE A 853 -11.01 -28.75 23.70
C PHE A 853 -11.64 -27.36 23.58
N ASP A 854 -10.82 -26.34 23.31
CA ASP A 854 -11.19 -24.91 23.31
C ASP A 854 -10.80 -24.18 22.00
N GLY A 855 -10.15 -24.88 21.06
CA GLY A 855 -9.80 -24.36 19.74
C GLY A 855 -8.33 -23.99 19.57
N ASP A 856 -8.09 -23.00 18.70
CA ASP A 856 -6.77 -22.42 18.37
C ASP A 856 -5.64 -23.45 18.12
N VAL A 857 -5.92 -24.42 17.23
CA VAL A 857 -4.94 -25.46 16.87
C VAL A 857 -3.97 -24.92 15.82
N LYS A 858 -2.68 -25.04 16.11
CA LYS A 858 -1.58 -24.45 15.33
C LYS A 858 -0.42 -25.43 15.15
N LEU A 859 0.16 -25.45 13.95
CA LEU A 859 1.44 -26.08 13.65
C LEU A 859 2.55 -25.01 13.64
N THR A 860 3.71 -25.33 14.19
CA THR A 860 4.97 -24.60 14.03
C THR A 860 5.93 -25.45 13.22
N ALA A 861 6.49 -24.86 12.16
CA ALA A 861 7.47 -25.46 11.26
C ALA A 861 8.83 -24.75 11.39
N PRO A 862 9.98 -25.38 11.08
CA PRO A 862 11.29 -24.89 11.52
C PRO A 862 11.91 -23.77 10.67
N LEU A 863 11.35 -23.42 9.50
CA LEU A 863 11.90 -22.34 8.65
C LEU A 863 11.29 -20.95 8.91
N THR A 864 10.30 -20.83 9.80
CA THR A 864 9.66 -19.56 10.14
C THR A 864 9.18 -19.56 11.59
N THR A 865 8.95 -18.37 12.17
CA THR A 865 8.23 -18.24 13.45
C THR A 865 6.72 -18.03 13.24
N GLN A 866 6.23 -18.05 11.99
CA GLN A 866 4.79 -18.11 11.73
C GLN A 866 4.23 -19.45 12.18
N THR A 867 3.01 -19.40 12.72
CA THR A 867 2.20 -20.58 13.04
C THR A 867 1.06 -20.73 12.04
N PHE A 868 0.74 -21.97 11.72
CA PHE A 868 -0.24 -22.33 10.69
C PHE A 868 -1.48 -22.89 11.37
N PRO A 869 -2.66 -22.26 11.25
CA PRO A 869 -3.88 -22.78 11.85
C PRO A 869 -4.29 -24.09 11.16
N ALA A 870 -4.94 -24.97 11.93
CA ALA A 870 -5.62 -26.13 11.35
C ALA A 870 -6.84 -25.70 10.51
N GLU A 871 -7.11 -26.43 9.43
CA GLU A 871 -8.35 -26.33 8.66
C GLU A 871 -9.51 -26.97 9.44
N GLU A 872 -9.24 -28.12 10.06
CA GLU A 872 -10.19 -28.87 10.89
C GLU A 872 -9.52 -29.39 12.16
N ALA A 873 -10.27 -29.45 13.25
CA ALA A 873 -9.84 -30.09 14.49
C ALA A 873 -11.03 -30.76 15.19
N GLU A 874 -10.98 -32.08 15.38
CA GLU A 874 -12.09 -32.91 15.86
C GLU A 874 -11.67 -33.78 17.06
N MET A 875 -12.46 -33.74 18.15
CA MET A 875 -12.24 -34.58 19.33
C MET A 875 -12.85 -35.98 19.12
N ILE A 876 -12.00 -36.97 18.89
CA ILE A 876 -12.35 -38.36 18.60
C ILE A 876 -12.05 -39.30 19.78
N ALA A 877 -12.36 -40.59 19.61
CA ALA A 877 -12.04 -41.65 20.58
C ALA A 877 -12.55 -41.36 22.01
N ASN A 878 -13.80 -40.87 22.11
CA ASN A 878 -14.46 -40.41 23.34
C ASN A 878 -13.65 -39.32 24.06
N GLY A 879 -13.15 -38.34 23.30
CA GLY A 879 -12.42 -37.17 23.81
C GLY A 879 -10.95 -37.43 24.18
N LYS A 880 -10.35 -38.53 23.73
CA LYS A 880 -8.97 -38.92 24.11
C LYS A 880 -7.90 -38.60 23.06
N LYS A 881 -8.31 -38.33 21.83
CA LYS A 881 -7.44 -37.79 20.77
C LYS A 881 -8.14 -36.65 20.06
N LEU A 882 -7.37 -35.64 19.68
CA LEU A 882 -7.74 -34.59 18.73
C LEU A 882 -7.15 -34.99 17.37
N LYS A 883 -8.01 -35.23 16.37
CA LYS A 883 -7.62 -35.34 14.96
C LYS A 883 -7.51 -33.93 14.40
N ILE A 884 -6.44 -33.63 13.67
CA ILE A 884 -6.13 -32.29 13.17
C ILE A 884 -5.78 -32.38 11.68
N THR A 885 -6.31 -31.46 10.89
CA THR A 885 -6.06 -31.33 9.44
C THR A 885 -5.36 -29.99 9.17
N PHE A 886 -4.23 -30.00 8.44
CA PHE A 886 -3.55 -28.78 7.95
C PHE A 886 -3.39 -28.82 6.42
N ASP A 887 -3.51 -27.68 5.74
CA ASP A 887 -3.23 -27.55 4.30
C ASP A 887 -1.74 -27.82 4.01
N LYS A 888 -1.46 -28.89 3.26
CA LYS A 888 -0.12 -29.27 2.81
C LYS A 888 0.59 -28.13 2.05
N GLY A 889 -0.13 -27.35 1.26
CA GLY A 889 0.42 -26.25 0.47
C GLY A 889 0.93 -25.09 1.32
N LEU A 890 0.35 -24.86 2.51
CA LEU A 890 0.83 -23.86 3.46
C LEU A 890 2.06 -24.33 4.26
N ILE A 891 2.34 -25.64 4.32
CA ILE A 891 3.42 -26.21 5.13
C ILE A 891 4.69 -26.47 4.32
N ASP A 892 4.58 -26.81 3.03
CA ASP A 892 5.74 -27.18 2.19
C ASP A 892 6.90 -26.16 2.31
N ASN A 893 6.67 -24.92 1.91
CA ASN A 893 7.68 -23.86 1.91
C ASN A 893 8.28 -23.55 3.31
N ASN A 894 7.66 -24.05 4.38
CA ASN A 894 8.03 -23.82 5.77
C ASN A 894 8.81 -24.97 6.44
N VAL A 895 9.03 -26.08 5.73
CA VAL A 895 9.88 -27.21 6.15
C VAL A 895 11.05 -27.43 5.18
N PRO A 896 12.25 -27.85 5.65
CA PRO A 896 13.31 -28.38 4.80
C PRO A 896 13.03 -29.86 4.45
N ALA A 897 13.76 -30.43 3.50
CA ALA A 897 13.80 -31.88 3.29
C ALA A 897 14.71 -32.57 4.33
N GLY A 898 14.39 -33.81 4.71
CA GLY A 898 15.21 -34.61 5.62
C GLY A 898 14.45 -35.70 6.38
N ASP A 899 15.18 -36.64 6.98
CA ASP A 899 14.57 -37.80 7.67
C ASP A 899 14.09 -37.51 9.12
N ALA A 900 14.42 -36.35 9.68
CA ALA A 900 14.10 -35.98 11.07
C ALA A 900 13.83 -34.47 11.22
N VAL A 901 12.80 -33.96 10.56
CA VAL A 901 12.38 -32.55 10.63
C VAL A 901 11.44 -32.35 11.84
N PRO A 902 11.75 -31.45 12.79
CA PRO A 902 10.90 -31.24 13.95
C PRO A 902 9.65 -30.43 13.59
N LEU A 903 8.48 -30.97 13.93
CA LEU A 903 7.19 -30.29 13.83
C LEU A 903 6.51 -30.24 15.19
N THR A 904 5.97 -29.09 15.56
CA THR A 904 5.32 -28.86 16.86
C THR A 904 3.87 -28.46 16.67
N VAL A 905 2.96 -29.16 17.34
CA VAL A 905 1.53 -28.79 17.38
C VAL A 905 1.21 -28.22 18.77
N SER A 906 0.54 -27.08 18.79
CA SER A 906 -0.09 -26.53 19.99
C SER A 906 -1.60 -26.39 19.80
N ALA A 907 -2.37 -26.61 20.86
CA ALA A 907 -3.82 -26.42 20.87
C ALA A 907 -4.29 -25.90 22.23
N ASN A 908 -5.37 -25.11 22.24
CA ASN A 908 -5.96 -24.57 23.45
C ASN A 908 -7.07 -25.49 23.98
N PHE A 909 -7.14 -25.59 25.30
CA PHE A 909 -8.07 -26.41 26.06
C PHE A 909 -8.55 -25.64 27.29
N MET A 910 -9.75 -25.91 27.78
CA MET A 910 -10.20 -25.48 29.11
C MET A 910 -9.89 -26.57 30.14
N HIS A 911 -9.32 -26.16 31.28
CA HIS A 911 -9.12 -26.99 32.46
C HIS A 911 -9.47 -26.15 33.71
N ASP A 912 -10.35 -26.65 34.57
CA ASP A 912 -10.86 -25.97 35.78
C ASP A 912 -11.34 -24.51 35.56
N GLY A 913 -11.94 -24.24 34.39
CA GLY A 913 -12.45 -22.91 34.01
C GLY A 913 -11.39 -21.92 33.51
N VAL A 914 -10.13 -22.34 33.42
CA VAL A 914 -8.99 -21.55 32.94
C VAL A 914 -8.47 -22.14 31.62
N GLN A 915 -8.09 -21.29 30.66
CA GLN A 915 -7.52 -21.77 29.41
C GLN A 915 -6.06 -22.25 29.60
N LYS A 916 -5.74 -23.38 28.99
CA LYS A 916 -4.44 -24.04 28.95
C LYS A 916 -4.01 -24.25 27.50
N LYS A 917 -2.72 -24.09 27.22
CA LYS A 917 -2.13 -24.35 25.90
C LYS A 917 -1.27 -25.59 26.00
N LEU A 918 -1.74 -26.72 25.47
CA LEU A 918 -0.94 -27.94 25.38
C LEU A 918 -0.09 -27.89 24.12
N THR A 919 1.15 -28.37 24.20
CA THR A 919 2.07 -28.45 23.06
C THR A 919 2.79 -29.80 23.01
N SER A 920 3.12 -30.27 21.82
CA SER A 920 3.89 -31.50 21.62
C SER A 920 4.67 -31.43 20.31
N THR A 921 5.88 -31.97 20.30
CA THR A 921 6.81 -31.96 19.17
C THR A 921 7.12 -33.39 18.74
N THR A 922 7.17 -33.64 17.44
CA THR A 922 7.60 -34.93 16.86
C THR A 922 8.54 -34.69 15.68
N ASN A 923 9.39 -35.67 15.37
CA ASN A 923 10.30 -35.61 14.22
C ASN A 923 9.67 -36.38 13.06
N VAL A 924 9.60 -35.74 11.89
CA VAL A 924 8.89 -36.23 10.72
C VAL A 924 9.83 -36.30 9.52
N ARG A 925 9.65 -37.32 8.68
CA ARG A 925 10.36 -37.45 7.40
C ARG A 925 9.71 -36.55 6.35
N VAL A 926 10.51 -35.75 5.65
CA VAL A 926 10.06 -34.79 4.64
C VAL A 926 10.77 -35.02 3.30
N LEU A 927 9.98 -35.25 2.23
CA LEU A 927 10.44 -35.45 0.85
C LEU A 927 10.01 -34.27 -0.04
N LYS A 928 10.89 -33.84 -0.96
CA LYS A 928 10.77 -32.67 -1.86
C LYS A 928 11.58 -32.85 -3.17
#